data_AF-Q59674-F1
#
_entry.id   AF-Q59674-F1
#
_cell.length_a   1.000
_cell.length_b   1.000
_cell.length_c   1.000
_cell.angle_alpha   90.00
_cell.angle_beta   90.00
_cell.angle_gamma   90.00
#
_symmetry.space_group_name_H-M   'P 1'
#
loop_
_entity.id
_entity.type
_entity.pdbx_description
1 polymer ?
#
loop_
_entity_poly.entity_id
_entity_poly.type
_entity_poly.pdbx_seq_one_letter_code
_entity_poly.pdbx_strand_id
1 'polypeptide(L)'
;MKLPTLGKCVVRTLMGAVALGAISVNAQTLSSNSTGTNNGFYYTFWKDSGDASMTLLSGGRYQSSWGNSTNNWVGGKGWNPGNNSRVISYSGSYGVDSSQNSYLALYGWTRSPLIEYYVIESYGSYNPASCSGGTDYGSFQSDGATYNVRRCQRVNQPSIDGTQTFYQYFSVRNPKKGFGNISGTITFANHVNFWASKGLNLGNHNYQVLATEGYQSRGSSDITVSEGTSGGGTSSVGGASSSVNSSTGGGSSGGITVRARGANGSEHINLRVGGAVVANWTLGTSFQNYLYSGNASGDIQVQFDNDASGRDVVVDYIIVNGETRQAEDMEHNSAVYANGRCGGGSYSENMHCNGEIGFGYTYDCFSGNCSGGNGGSNSSAGNSSSGNTGGGGSNCSGYVGITFDDGPNSNTATLVNLLRQNNLTPVTWFNQGNNVASNAHLMSQQLSVGEVHNHSYTHPHMTSWTYQQVYDELNRTNQAIQNAGAPKPTLFRPPYGELNSTIQQAAQALGLRVVTWDVDSQDWNGASAAAIANAANQLQNGQVILMHDGSYTNTNSAIAQIATNLRAKGLCPGRIDPNTGRAVAPSSSGGSSSVALSSSSRSSSSAGGNTGGNCQCNWWGTFYPLCQTQTSGWGWENSRSCISTSTCNSQGTGGGGVVCN
;
A
#
# COMPACT_ATOMS: atom_id res chain seq x y z
N MET A 1 38.45 -67.08 -46.23
CA MET A 1 37.98 -66.76 -47.60
C MET A 1 37.45 -65.33 -47.63
N LYS A 2 37.15 -64.81 -48.84
CA LYS A 2 36.85 -63.42 -49.23
C LYS A 2 36.00 -62.56 -48.26
N LEU A 3 36.36 -61.26 -48.18
CA LEU A 3 35.56 -60.08 -47.77
C LEU A 3 34.40 -59.79 -48.78
N PRO A 4 33.53 -58.75 -48.61
CA PRO A 4 33.50 -57.63 -47.63
C PRO A 4 32.14 -57.61 -46.83
N THR A 5 31.49 -56.55 -46.31
CA THR A 5 31.58 -55.06 -46.39
C THR A 5 30.80 -54.39 -45.23
N LEU A 6 31.12 -53.12 -44.88
CA LEU A 6 30.28 -52.07 -44.21
C LEU A 6 29.52 -52.40 -42.89
N GLY A 7 29.48 -51.55 -41.85
CA GLY A 7 30.23 -50.31 -41.56
C GLY A 7 29.43 -49.21 -40.85
N LYS A 8 29.75 -48.91 -39.58
CA LYS A 8 29.62 -47.59 -38.91
C LYS A 8 30.27 -47.62 -37.51
N CYS A 9 30.70 -46.45 -37.00
CA CYS A 9 31.67 -46.35 -35.91
C CYS A 9 31.06 -46.34 -34.50
N VAL A 10 31.86 -46.76 -33.51
CA VAL A 10 31.59 -46.61 -32.07
C VAL A 10 32.31 -45.37 -31.56
N VAL A 11 31.63 -44.56 -30.74
CA VAL A 11 32.25 -43.57 -29.85
C VAL A 11 31.96 -43.98 -28.41
N ARG A 12 32.99 -44.14 -27.58
CA ARG A 12 32.87 -44.36 -26.14
C ARG A 12 33.17 -43.04 -25.42
N THR A 13 32.17 -42.39 -24.86
CA THR A 13 32.36 -41.21 -24.01
C THR A 13 32.72 -41.65 -22.59
N LEU A 14 33.83 -41.14 -22.06
CA LEU A 14 34.24 -41.35 -20.69
C LEU A 14 33.48 -40.37 -19.77
N MET A 15 32.72 -40.86 -18.79
CA MET A 15 32.09 -39.99 -17.79
C MET A 15 33.10 -39.61 -16.71
N GLY A 16 33.68 -38.41 -16.83
CA GLY A 16 34.40 -37.76 -15.74
C GLY A 16 33.43 -37.00 -14.83
N ALA A 17 33.47 -37.26 -13.52
CA ALA A 17 32.64 -36.54 -12.56
C ALA A 17 33.20 -35.12 -12.33
N VAL A 18 32.46 -34.09 -12.74
CA VAL A 18 32.79 -32.69 -12.45
C VAL A 18 32.29 -32.36 -11.04
N ALA A 19 33.22 -32.16 -10.11
CA ALA A 19 32.89 -31.60 -8.81
C ALA A 19 32.51 -30.12 -8.97
N LEU A 20 31.24 -29.78 -8.71
CA LEU A 20 30.76 -28.39 -8.64
C LEU A 20 31.30 -27.71 -7.38
N GLY A 21 32.55 -27.25 -7.45
CA GLY A 21 33.15 -26.43 -6.42
C GLY A 21 32.42 -25.09 -6.30
N ALA A 22 31.74 -24.87 -5.18
CA ALA A 22 31.16 -23.58 -4.86
C ALA A 22 32.27 -22.54 -4.68
N ILE A 23 32.44 -21.67 -5.66
CA ILE A 23 33.37 -20.53 -5.57
C ILE A 23 32.90 -19.59 -4.46
N SER A 24 33.61 -19.61 -3.33
CA SER A 24 33.43 -18.67 -2.23
C SER A 24 33.84 -17.27 -2.71
N VAL A 25 32.85 -16.48 -3.12
CA VAL A 25 33.06 -15.11 -3.58
C VAL A 25 33.51 -14.25 -2.40
N ASN A 26 34.82 -14.02 -2.30
CA ASN A 26 35.40 -13.21 -1.23
C ASN A 26 34.81 -11.79 -1.25
N ALA A 27 34.54 -11.27 -0.06
CA ALA A 27 34.11 -9.89 0.11
C ALA A 27 35.24 -8.92 -0.31
N GLN A 28 34.87 -7.84 -1.01
CA GLN A 28 35.84 -6.86 -1.52
C GLN A 28 35.68 -5.53 -0.76
N THR A 29 36.63 -5.21 0.12
CA THR A 29 36.65 -3.91 0.82
C THR A 29 37.32 -2.83 -0.04
N LEU A 30 36.60 -1.74 -0.25
CA LEU A 30 37.04 -0.50 -0.88
C LEU A 30 37.40 0.52 0.21
N SER A 31 38.44 1.31 -0.03
CA SER A 31 38.86 2.45 0.80
C SER A 31 39.30 3.67 -0.03
N SER A 32 39.15 3.60 -1.35
CA SER A 32 39.56 4.63 -2.32
C SER A 32 38.57 4.70 -3.48
N ASN A 33 38.47 5.89 -4.09
CA ASN A 33 37.42 6.25 -5.05
C ASN A 33 37.39 5.28 -6.24
N SER A 34 36.28 4.58 -6.40
CA SER A 34 36.14 3.48 -7.35
C SER A 34 34.68 3.20 -7.71
N THR A 35 34.47 2.73 -8.94
CA THR A 35 33.16 2.35 -9.49
C THR A 35 33.32 1.08 -10.31
N GLY A 36 32.30 0.22 -10.36
CA GLY A 36 32.37 -0.99 -11.17
C GLY A 36 31.15 -1.88 -10.99
N THR A 37 31.32 -3.18 -11.23
CA THR A 37 30.26 -4.19 -11.03
C THR A 37 30.73 -5.26 -10.06
N ASN A 38 29.86 -5.66 -9.14
CA ASN A 38 30.10 -6.73 -8.17
C ASN A 38 28.81 -7.54 -7.99
N ASN A 39 28.89 -8.86 -8.22
CA ASN A 39 27.75 -9.79 -8.11
C ASN A 39 26.49 -9.35 -8.90
N GLY A 40 26.69 -8.77 -10.10
CA GLY A 40 25.63 -8.29 -10.99
C GLY A 40 25.17 -6.84 -10.73
N PHE A 41 25.50 -6.25 -9.59
CA PHE A 41 25.14 -4.87 -9.24
C PHE A 41 26.27 -3.90 -9.60
N TYR A 42 25.91 -2.75 -10.14
CA TYR A 42 26.83 -1.60 -10.19
C TYR A 42 27.11 -1.13 -8.76
N TYR A 43 28.34 -0.69 -8.49
CA TYR A 43 28.71 -0.04 -7.23
C TYR A 43 29.40 1.30 -7.50
N THR A 44 29.27 2.20 -6.52
CA THR A 44 30.06 3.43 -6.44
C THR A 44 30.62 3.60 -5.04
N PHE A 45 31.84 4.10 -4.95
CA PHE A 45 32.48 4.56 -3.72
C PHE A 45 33.22 5.85 -4.03
N TRP A 46 32.87 6.94 -3.35
CA TRP A 46 33.52 8.23 -3.48
C TRP A 46 33.71 8.86 -2.10
N LYS A 47 34.83 9.54 -1.92
CA LYS A 47 35.15 10.40 -0.77
C LYS A 47 36.13 11.50 -1.17
N ASP A 48 36.16 12.57 -0.40
CA ASP A 48 37.17 13.63 -0.53
C ASP A 48 38.41 13.37 0.34
N SER A 49 38.22 12.95 1.59
CA SER A 49 39.24 12.91 2.65
C SER A 49 38.82 11.98 3.81
N GLY A 50 39.67 11.82 4.82
CA GLY A 50 39.39 11.01 6.01
C GLY A 50 39.30 9.50 5.78
N ASP A 51 38.66 8.79 6.72
CA ASP A 51 38.66 7.33 6.81
C ASP A 51 37.24 6.77 6.67
N ALA A 52 36.91 6.38 5.43
CA ALA A 52 35.68 5.68 5.08
C ALA A 52 36.00 4.43 4.25
N SER A 53 35.16 3.41 4.34
CA SER A 53 35.33 2.13 3.67
C SER A 53 33.98 1.50 3.29
N MET A 54 33.97 0.68 2.23
CA MET A 54 32.80 -0.08 1.83
C MET A 54 33.15 -1.50 1.38
N THR A 55 32.61 -2.51 2.06
CA THR A 55 32.78 -3.93 1.75
C THR A 55 31.65 -4.43 0.86
N LEU A 56 31.97 -4.74 -0.39
CA LEU A 56 31.06 -5.34 -1.35
C LEU A 56 30.85 -6.83 -1.01
N LEU A 57 29.60 -7.22 -0.77
CA LEU A 57 29.18 -8.58 -0.42
C LEU A 57 28.39 -9.24 -1.56
N SER A 58 27.76 -10.40 -1.30
CA SER A 58 26.94 -11.11 -2.29
C SER A 58 25.72 -10.31 -2.76
N GLY A 59 25.34 -10.48 -4.03
CA GLY A 59 24.22 -9.77 -4.66
C GLY A 59 24.32 -8.25 -4.50
N GLY A 60 23.20 -7.61 -4.15
CA GLY A 60 23.13 -6.17 -3.88
C GLY A 60 23.60 -5.75 -2.49
N ARG A 61 24.17 -6.65 -1.67
CA ARG A 61 24.62 -6.32 -0.31
C ARG A 61 25.95 -5.57 -0.30
N TYR A 62 26.03 -4.50 0.49
CA TYR A 62 27.25 -3.81 0.85
C TYR A 62 27.24 -3.43 2.33
N GLN A 63 28.41 -3.48 2.97
CA GLN A 63 28.64 -2.89 4.28
C GLN A 63 29.47 -1.61 4.12
N SER A 64 29.26 -0.60 4.96
CA SER A 64 30.11 0.59 5.04
C SER A 64 30.48 0.93 6.48
N SER A 65 31.59 1.64 6.65
CA SER A 65 31.99 2.24 7.93
C SER A 65 32.86 3.46 7.69
N TRP A 66 32.60 4.54 8.42
CA TRP A 66 33.33 5.80 8.36
C TRP A 66 33.52 6.43 9.74
N GLY A 67 34.67 7.06 9.95
CA GLY A 67 34.99 7.79 11.18
C GLY A 67 34.92 9.31 11.02
N ASN A 68 34.90 10.02 12.16
CA ASN A 68 34.84 11.50 12.26
C ASN A 68 35.93 12.26 11.46
N SER A 69 36.96 11.59 10.95
CA SER A 69 37.95 12.17 10.04
C SER A 69 37.41 12.44 8.62
N THR A 70 36.29 11.81 8.26
CA THR A 70 35.65 11.88 6.94
C THR A 70 34.93 13.21 6.74
N ASN A 71 35.38 14.04 5.79
CA ASN A 71 34.66 15.27 5.46
C ASN A 71 33.40 14.99 4.63
N ASN A 72 33.52 14.29 3.50
CA ASN A 72 32.37 13.63 2.86
C ASN A 72 32.74 12.29 2.23
N TRP A 73 31.82 11.33 2.30
CA TRP A 73 31.84 10.09 1.52
C TRP A 73 30.42 9.69 1.09
N VAL A 74 30.28 9.09 -0.09
CA VAL A 74 29.05 8.44 -0.56
C VAL A 74 29.37 7.12 -1.24
N GLY A 75 28.59 6.07 -0.95
CA GLY A 75 28.75 4.78 -1.61
C GLY A 75 27.57 3.83 -1.43
N GLY A 76 27.46 2.89 -2.36
CA GLY A 76 26.43 1.87 -2.35
C GLY A 76 26.37 1.02 -3.61
N LYS A 77 25.25 0.30 -3.79
CA LYS A 77 25.01 -0.63 -4.90
C LYS A 77 23.70 -0.34 -5.63
N GLY A 78 23.60 -0.82 -6.87
CA GLY A 78 22.42 -0.68 -7.73
C GLY A 78 22.74 -1.00 -9.19
N TRP A 79 22.45 -0.07 -10.08
CA TRP A 79 22.40 -0.27 -11.53
C TRP A 79 23.09 0.86 -12.29
N ASN A 80 23.60 0.54 -13.47
CA ASN A 80 24.05 1.50 -14.47
C ASN A 80 23.72 0.96 -15.87
N PRO A 81 22.80 1.59 -16.63
CA PRO A 81 22.07 2.80 -16.29
C PRO A 81 20.97 2.59 -15.23
N GLY A 82 20.51 3.69 -14.65
CA GLY A 82 19.26 3.81 -13.91
C GLY A 82 18.02 3.70 -14.80
N ASN A 83 16.85 3.59 -14.17
CA ASN A 83 15.56 3.49 -14.85
C ASN A 83 14.47 4.21 -14.05
N ASN A 84 13.62 4.98 -14.75
CA ASN A 84 12.43 5.65 -14.20
C ASN A 84 11.39 4.66 -13.65
N SER A 85 11.22 3.48 -14.27
CA SER A 85 10.17 2.52 -13.89
C SER A 85 10.61 1.50 -12.82
N ARG A 86 11.80 1.67 -12.23
CA ARG A 86 12.37 0.70 -11.31
C ARG A 86 11.61 0.69 -9.99
N VAL A 87 11.29 -0.51 -9.49
CA VAL A 87 10.91 -0.73 -8.10
C VAL A 87 12.17 -1.19 -7.37
N ILE A 88 12.59 -0.48 -6.33
CA ILE A 88 13.77 -0.81 -5.54
C ILE A 88 13.29 -1.34 -4.20
N SER A 89 13.63 -2.57 -3.85
CA SER A 89 13.42 -3.10 -2.50
C SER A 89 14.74 -3.15 -1.75
N TYR A 90 14.71 -2.88 -0.45
CA TYR A 90 15.90 -2.86 0.38
C TYR A 90 15.66 -3.32 1.81
N SER A 91 16.70 -3.85 2.44
CA SER A 91 16.71 -4.20 3.86
C SER A 91 18.13 -4.27 4.42
N GLY A 92 18.26 -4.14 5.74
CA GLY A 92 19.55 -4.24 6.42
C GLY A 92 19.62 -3.39 7.68
N SER A 93 20.79 -2.80 7.92
CA SER A 93 21.01 -1.89 9.03
C SER A 93 21.65 -0.56 8.61
N TYR A 94 21.14 0.53 9.15
CA TYR A 94 21.68 1.88 9.03
C TYR A 94 22.18 2.33 10.42
N GLY A 95 23.44 1.99 10.69
CA GLY A 95 24.13 2.16 11.98
C GLY A 95 24.67 3.57 12.19
N VAL A 96 23.77 4.55 12.25
CA VAL A 96 24.03 5.92 12.69
C VAL A 96 23.10 6.32 13.84
N ASP A 97 23.25 7.52 14.36
CA ASP A 97 22.32 8.12 15.33
C ASP A 97 21.82 9.49 14.85
N SER A 98 20.81 10.04 15.52
CA SER A 98 20.16 11.32 15.15
C SER A 98 21.06 12.56 15.24
N SER A 99 22.27 12.47 15.83
CA SER A 99 23.25 13.56 15.86
C SER A 99 24.19 13.56 14.64
N GLN A 100 24.35 12.43 13.95
CA GLN A 100 25.29 12.30 12.84
C GLN A 100 24.73 12.90 11.56
N ASN A 101 25.52 13.69 10.82
CA ASN A 101 25.10 14.14 9.49
C ASN A 101 25.41 13.03 8.47
N SER A 102 24.35 12.33 8.07
CA SER A 102 24.37 11.13 7.24
C SER A 102 22.97 10.86 6.69
N TYR A 103 22.85 10.21 5.53
CA TYR A 103 21.57 9.74 4.99
C TYR A 103 21.66 8.43 4.21
N LEU A 104 20.54 7.70 4.19
CA LEU A 104 20.29 6.53 3.35
C LEU A 104 19.28 6.92 2.27
N ALA A 105 19.65 6.75 1.00
CA ALA A 105 18.87 7.26 -0.12
C ALA A 105 19.01 6.44 -1.40
N LEU A 106 17.95 6.40 -2.20
CA LEU A 106 18.10 6.08 -3.63
C LEU A 106 18.70 7.31 -4.32
N TYR A 107 19.94 7.17 -4.75
CA TYR A 107 20.80 8.20 -5.31
C TYR A 107 21.09 7.92 -6.78
N GLY A 108 21.23 8.95 -7.60
CA GLY A 108 21.67 8.77 -8.97
C GLY A 108 21.82 10.07 -9.75
N TRP A 109 22.16 9.91 -11.02
CA TRP A 109 22.39 11.02 -11.92
C TRP A 109 21.74 10.80 -13.28
N THR A 110 21.31 11.91 -13.89
CA THR A 110 20.96 11.95 -15.32
C THR A 110 21.77 13.03 -16.04
N ARG A 111 21.91 12.91 -17.37
CA ARG A 111 22.55 13.88 -18.27
C ARG A 111 21.54 14.38 -19.30
N SER A 112 21.71 15.62 -19.75
CA SER A 112 20.79 16.32 -20.67
C SER A 112 19.32 16.32 -20.20
N PRO A 113 18.96 17.06 -19.11
CA PRO A 113 19.81 17.93 -18.29
C PRO A 113 20.71 17.15 -17.32
N LEU A 114 21.82 17.78 -16.87
CA LEU A 114 22.62 17.25 -15.77
C LEU A 114 21.88 17.46 -14.44
N ILE A 115 21.36 16.39 -13.87
CA ILE A 115 20.61 16.38 -12.62
C ILE A 115 21.16 15.29 -11.71
N GLU A 116 21.48 15.66 -10.48
CA GLU A 116 21.66 14.74 -9.37
C GLU A 116 20.29 14.53 -8.68
N TYR A 117 19.93 13.31 -8.29
CA TYR A 117 18.64 13.06 -7.67
C TYR A 117 18.72 12.13 -6.47
N TYR A 118 17.79 12.34 -5.53
CA TYR A 118 17.71 11.65 -4.26
C TYR A 118 16.25 11.33 -3.88
N VAL A 119 15.99 10.09 -3.49
CA VAL A 119 14.86 9.73 -2.62
C VAL A 119 15.45 9.37 -1.25
N ILE A 120 15.23 10.23 -0.26
CA ILE A 120 15.79 10.09 1.10
C ILE A 120 14.82 9.31 1.98
N GLU A 121 15.23 8.12 2.42
CA GLU A 121 14.44 7.26 3.32
C GLU A 121 14.67 7.63 4.79
N SER A 122 15.94 7.81 5.16
CA SER A 122 16.38 8.19 6.50
C SER A 122 17.55 9.16 6.43
N TYR A 123 17.61 10.07 7.41
CA TYR A 123 18.71 11.01 7.60
C TYR A 123 18.93 11.27 9.09
N GLY A 124 20.14 11.60 9.50
CA GLY A 124 20.48 11.90 10.90
C GLY A 124 20.12 13.34 11.30
N SER A 125 21.13 14.16 11.62
CA SER A 125 20.94 15.51 12.16
C SER A 125 20.60 16.60 11.14
N TYR A 126 20.87 16.38 9.86
CA TYR A 126 20.61 17.35 8.79
C TYR A 126 19.78 16.73 7.66
N ASN A 127 18.78 17.46 7.18
CA ASN A 127 18.02 17.10 5.98
C ASN A 127 18.77 17.63 4.74
N PRO A 128 19.25 16.77 3.83
CA PRO A 128 20.07 17.19 2.68
C PRO A 128 19.34 18.14 1.71
N ALA A 129 18.01 18.16 1.71
CA ALA A 129 17.23 19.09 0.90
C ALA A 129 17.22 20.54 1.45
N SER A 130 17.71 20.79 2.67
CA SER A 130 17.67 22.10 3.35
C SER A 130 18.69 23.13 2.83
N CYS A 131 18.86 23.20 1.51
CA CYS A 131 19.70 24.18 0.83
C CYS A 131 19.11 25.60 0.88
N SER A 132 20.00 26.59 0.98
CA SER A 132 19.67 28.01 0.76
C SER A 132 19.20 28.23 -0.69
N GLY A 133 18.16 29.05 -0.89
CA GLY A 133 17.56 29.32 -2.20
C GLY A 133 16.80 28.15 -2.85
N GLY A 134 16.67 27.01 -2.17
CA GLY A 134 15.91 25.86 -2.69
C GLY A 134 14.42 26.14 -2.88
N THR A 135 13.81 25.49 -3.87
CA THR A 135 12.39 25.64 -4.24
C THR A 135 11.59 24.41 -3.82
N ASP A 136 10.53 24.58 -3.03
CA ASP A 136 9.59 23.51 -2.68
C ASP A 136 8.51 23.33 -3.75
N TYR A 137 8.05 22.09 -3.96
CA TYR A 137 7.07 21.73 -4.98
C TYR A 137 5.84 20.97 -4.42
N GLY A 138 5.69 20.96 -3.09
CA GLY A 138 4.65 20.23 -2.37
C GLY A 138 5.09 18.82 -1.98
N SER A 139 4.12 17.94 -1.79
CA SER A 139 4.34 16.55 -1.38
C SER A 139 3.34 15.58 -2.03
N PHE A 140 3.60 14.28 -1.91
CA PHE A 140 2.74 13.19 -2.40
C PHE A 140 2.93 11.92 -1.57
N GLN A 141 2.00 10.97 -1.70
CA GLN A 141 2.13 9.64 -1.11
C GLN A 141 2.86 8.68 -2.06
N SER A 142 3.81 7.91 -1.55
CA SER A 142 4.37 6.71 -2.18
C SER A 142 4.73 5.70 -1.09
N ASP A 143 4.71 4.41 -1.39
CA ASP A 143 5.35 3.36 -0.56
C ASP A 143 5.11 3.51 0.97
N GLY A 144 3.84 3.74 1.35
CA GLY A 144 3.40 3.91 2.74
C GLY A 144 3.57 5.30 3.38
N ALA A 145 4.30 6.25 2.76
CA ALA A 145 4.66 7.52 3.38
C ALA A 145 4.43 8.77 2.50
N THR A 146 4.44 9.94 3.14
CA THR A 146 4.51 11.23 2.44
C THR A 146 5.95 11.52 2.03
N TYR A 147 6.19 12.00 0.82
CA TYR A 147 7.47 12.55 0.38
C TYR A 147 7.35 14.04 0.09
N ASN A 148 8.11 14.85 0.82
CA ASN A 148 8.24 16.29 0.58
C ASN A 148 9.24 16.53 -0.56
N VAL A 149 8.87 17.34 -1.56
CA VAL A 149 9.66 17.51 -2.79
C VAL A 149 10.25 18.90 -2.91
N ARG A 150 11.56 18.95 -3.13
CA ARG A 150 12.35 20.18 -3.17
C ARG A 150 13.47 20.11 -4.21
N ARG A 151 13.78 21.22 -4.85
CA ARG A 151 14.92 21.37 -5.77
C ARG A 151 15.98 22.28 -5.15
N CYS A 152 17.23 21.85 -5.19
CA CYS A 152 18.40 22.66 -4.83
C CYS A 152 19.27 22.94 -6.05
N GLN A 153 20.05 24.01 -6.02
CA GLN A 153 21.10 24.28 -7.02
C GLN A 153 22.48 24.12 -6.38
N ARG A 154 23.35 23.36 -7.04
CA ARG A 154 24.75 23.19 -6.66
C ARG A 154 25.57 24.04 -7.63
N VAL A 155 26.27 25.05 -7.12
CA VAL A 155 27.05 26.00 -7.93
C VAL A 155 28.55 25.68 -7.80
N ASN A 156 29.18 25.42 -8.95
CA ASN A 156 30.60 25.05 -9.07
C ASN A 156 31.02 23.93 -8.09
N GLN A 157 30.28 22.83 -8.12
CA GLN A 157 30.48 21.65 -7.28
C GLN A 157 30.93 20.44 -8.11
N PRO A 158 31.60 19.44 -7.52
CA PRO A 158 31.90 18.17 -8.19
C PRO A 158 30.64 17.51 -8.76
N SER A 159 30.77 16.84 -9.90
CA SER A 159 29.70 16.07 -10.55
C SER A 159 30.29 14.89 -11.34
N ILE A 160 29.43 14.02 -11.87
CA ILE A 160 29.81 12.95 -12.82
C ILE A 160 30.48 13.45 -14.12
N ASP A 161 30.39 14.76 -14.40
CA ASP A 161 30.97 15.44 -15.57
C ASP A 161 31.98 16.54 -15.16
N GLY A 162 32.51 16.47 -13.92
CA GLY A 162 33.46 17.43 -13.38
C GLY A 162 32.82 18.68 -12.76
N THR A 163 33.65 19.56 -12.19
CA THR A 163 33.19 20.71 -11.39
C THR A 163 32.37 21.71 -12.21
N GLN A 164 31.09 21.84 -11.91
CA GLN A 164 30.16 22.71 -12.65
C GLN A 164 28.93 23.09 -11.83
N THR A 165 27.94 23.74 -12.46
CA THR A 165 26.66 24.10 -11.84
C THR A 165 25.53 23.22 -12.36
N PHE A 166 24.75 22.63 -11.44
CA PHE A 166 23.66 21.68 -11.74
C PHE A 166 22.53 21.77 -10.71
N TYR A 167 21.39 21.12 -10.97
CA TYR A 167 20.30 21.00 -10.01
C TYR A 167 20.31 19.63 -9.32
N GLN A 168 19.89 19.62 -8.06
CA GLN A 168 19.54 18.44 -7.28
C GLN A 168 18.02 18.36 -7.15
N TYR A 169 17.42 17.19 -7.38
CA TYR A 169 16.01 16.91 -7.07
C TYR A 169 15.92 16.00 -5.84
N PHE A 170 15.09 16.39 -4.86
CA PHE A 170 14.85 15.62 -3.65
C PHE A 170 13.38 15.20 -3.54
N SER A 171 13.16 13.94 -3.17
CA SER A 171 12.00 13.47 -2.41
C SER A 171 12.48 13.09 -1.02
N VAL A 172 11.94 13.68 0.04
CA VAL A 172 12.34 13.39 1.42
C VAL A 172 11.18 12.77 2.17
N ARG A 173 11.35 11.53 2.66
CA ARG A 173 10.33 10.79 3.41
C ARG A 173 9.93 11.54 4.69
N ASN A 174 8.64 11.58 4.96
CA ASN A 174 8.02 12.24 6.09
C ASN A 174 6.87 11.38 6.65
N PRO A 175 7.01 10.78 7.85
CA PRO A 175 8.22 10.76 8.67
C PRO A 175 9.36 9.97 8.00
N LYS A 176 10.60 10.43 8.21
CA LYS A 176 11.81 9.67 7.85
C LYS A 176 11.81 8.33 8.62
N LYS A 177 12.30 7.26 8.00
CA LYS A 177 12.54 5.99 8.71
C LYS A 177 13.66 6.16 9.76
N GLY A 178 13.76 5.23 10.69
CA GLY A 178 14.65 5.30 11.84
C GLY A 178 16.13 5.02 11.55
N PHE A 179 16.80 4.46 12.56
CA PHE A 179 18.18 3.97 12.53
C PHE A 179 18.23 2.59 13.20
N GLY A 180 19.31 1.85 13.03
CA GLY A 180 19.35 0.44 13.43
C GLY A 180 18.86 -0.43 12.27
N ASN A 181 17.89 -1.33 12.48
CA ASN A 181 17.24 -2.04 11.38
C ASN A 181 16.53 -1.05 10.45
N ILE A 182 16.53 -1.32 9.15
CA ILE A 182 15.76 -0.55 8.18
C ILE A 182 15.44 -1.38 6.94
N SER A 183 14.20 -1.34 6.48
CA SER A 183 13.76 -1.95 5.22
C SER A 183 12.77 -1.03 4.49
N GLY A 184 12.42 -1.36 3.25
CA GLY A 184 11.46 -0.58 2.48
C GLY A 184 11.41 -0.94 1.00
N THR A 185 10.48 -0.28 0.32
CA THR A 185 10.35 -0.28 -1.14
C THR A 185 10.30 1.17 -1.60
N ILE A 186 10.94 1.48 -2.73
CA ILE A 186 10.89 2.77 -3.41
C ILE A 186 10.37 2.51 -4.83
N THR A 187 9.12 2.87 -5.08
CA THR A 187 8.50 2.81 -6.40
C THR A 187 8.91 4.06 -7.17
N PHE A 188 10.12 4.07 -7.73
CA PHE A 188 10.76 5.28 -8.28
C PHE A 188 9.92 5.98 -9.35
N ALA A 189 9.08 5.24 -10.07
CA ALA A 189 8.09 5.80 -11.01
C ALA A 189 7.21 6.88 -10.37
N ASN A 190 6.78 6.72 -9.11
CA ASN A 190 5.94 7.68 -8.41
C ASN A 190 6.68 9.01 -8.19
N HIS A 191 7.97 8.93 -7.83
CA HIS A 191 8.85 10.09 -7.65
C HIS A 191 9.08 10.81 -8.98
N VAL A 192 9.43 10.07 -10.04
CA VAL A 192 9.65 10.65 -11.38
C VAL A 192 8.37 11.27 -11.94
N ASN A 193 7.21 10.62 -11.76
CA ASN A 193 5.92 11.15 -12.21
C ASN A 193 5.55 12.43 -11.46
N PHE A 194 5.74 12.49 -10.14
CA PHE A 194 5.52 13.72 -9.38
C PHE A 194 6.50 14.82 -9.80
N TRP A 195 7.80 14.53 -9.91
CA TRP A 195 8.81 15.48 -10.40
C TRP A 195 8.43 16.04 -11.78
N ALA A 196 8.08 15.19 -12.75
CA ALA A 196 7.63 15.60 -14.08
C ALA A 196 6.35 16.47 -14.02
N SER A 197 5.37 16.14 -13.16
CA SER A 197 4.15 16.94 -12.95
C SER A 197 4.43 18.36 -12.44
N LYS A 198 5.63 18.60 -11.90
CA LYS A 198 6.13 19.89 -11.39
C LYS A 198 7.16 20.53 -12.32
N GLY A 199 7.38 19.98 -13.51
CA GLY A 199 8.37 20.44 -14.49
C GLY A 199 9.82 20.01 -14.17
N LEU A 200 10.04 19.24 -13.11
CA LEU A 200 11.34 18.70 -12.71
C LEU A 200 11.67 17.43 -13.52
N ASN A 201 11.85 17.60 -14.83
CA ASN A 201 12.17 16.49 -15.72
C ASN A 201 13.60 15.96 -15.48
N LEU A 202 13.74 14.63 -15.45
CA LEU A 202 15.03 13.93 -15.50
C LEU A 202 15.51 13.80 -16.96
N GLY A 203 16.83 13.71 -17.14
CA GLY A 203 17.45 13.42 -18.44
C GLY A 203 17.70 11.92 -18.68
N ASN A 204 18.68 11.63 -19.53
CA ASN A 204 19.18 10.27 -19.77
C ASN A 204 19.95 9.75 -18.53
N HIS A 205 19.58 8.58 -18.01
CA HIS A 205 20.21 8.00 -16.82
C HIS A 205 21.70 7.68 -17.00
N ASN A 206 22.51 8.08 -16.01
CA ASN A 206 23.78 7.43 -15.66
C ASN A 206 23.44 6.36 -14.61
N TYR A 207 24.20 6.20 -13.52
CA TYR A 207 23.89 5.20 -12.48
C TYR A 207 22.73 5.60 -11.54
N GLN A 208 22.15 4.58 -10.92
CA GLN A 208 21.12 4.64 -9.89
C GLN A 208 21.47 3.61 -8.82
N VAL A 209 21.73 4.04 -7.59
CA VAL A 209 22.19 3.19 -6.48
C VAL A 209 21.40 3.50 -5.21
N LEU A 210 21.17 2.50 -4.37
CA LEU A 210 20.86 2.76 -2.98
C LEU A 210 22.20 3.02 -2.28
N ALA A 211 22.36 4.22 -1.74
CA ALA A 211 23.61 4.72 -1.18
C ALA A 211 23.46 5.16 0.26
N THR A 212 24.55 5.04 1.00
CA THR A 212 24.79 5.73 2.27
C THR A 212 25.75 6.89 1.99
N GLU A 213 25.43 8.09 2.46
CA GLU A 213 26.31 9.27 2.41
C GLU A 213 26.53 9.80 3.84
N GLY A 214 27.76 10.18 4.18
CA GLY A 214 28.14 10.66 5.51
C GLY A 214 29.09 11.86 5.45
N TYR A 215 28.66 12.97 6.04
CA TYR A 215 29.36 14.26 6.00
C TYR A 215 29.79 14.70 7.41
N GLN A 216 31.09 14.91 7.63
CA GLN A 216 31.69 15.35 8.91
C GLN A 216 31.16 14.57 10.13
N SER A 217 31.03 13.25 9.98
CA SER A 217 30.33 12.36 10.90
C SER A 217 31.03 10.99 11.02
N ARG A 218 30.46 10.10 11.84
CA ARG A 218 30.80 8.68 11.90
C ARG A 218 29.56 7.83 11.67
N GLY A 219 29.77 6.56 11.32
CA GLY A 219 28.69 5.59 11.24
C GLY A 219 29.09 4.29 10.56
N SER A 220 28.08 3.46 10.36
CA SER A 220 28.17 2.26 9.53
C SER A 220 26.85 2.01 8.81
N SER A 221 26.87 1.16 7.79
CA SER A 221 25.66 0.57 7.22
C SER A 221 25.93 -0.86 6.76
N ASP A 222 24.88 -1.66 6.64
CA ASP A 222 24.90 -3.04 6.15
C ASP A 222 23.61 -3.25 5.36
N ILE A 223 23.62 -2.86 4.09
CA ILE A 223 22.44 -2.64 3.27
C ILE A 223 22.43 -3.63 2.11
N THR A 224 21.31 -4.33 1.93
CA THR A 224 21.01 -5.14 0.75
C THR A 224 19.99 -4.42 -0.10
N VAL A 225 20.33 -4.18 -1.38
CA VAL A 225 19.38 -3.66 -2.38
C VAL A 225 19.01 -4.75 -3.39
N SER A 226 17.79 -4.69 -3.91
CA SER A 226 17.31 -5.53 -5.00
C SER A 226 16.36 -4.77 -5.92
N GLU A 227 16.16 -5.31 -7.12
CA GLU A 227 15.09 -4.86 -8.02
C GLU A 227 13.83 -5.66 -7.69
N GLY A 228 12.77 -4.96 -7.30
CA GLY A 228 11.44 -5.53 -7.14
C GLY A 228 10.81 -5.79 -8.51
N THR A 229 9.95 -6.80 -8.60
CA THR A 229 9.38 -7.27 -9.88
C THR A 229 8.42 -6.24 -10.47
N SER A 230 8.91 -5.32 -11.29
CA SER A 230 8.05 -4.40 -12.05
C SER A 230 7.18 -5.17 -13.04
N GLY A 231 5.86 -5.10 -12.87
CA GLY A 231 4.87 -5.85 -13.66
C GLY A 231 4.75 -5.40 -15.11
N GLY A 232 5.71 -5.76 -15.96
CA GLY A 232 5.67 -5.44 -17.40
C GLY A 232 6.89 -5.96 -18.16
N GLY A 233 6.83 -7.19 -18.66
CA GLY A 233 7.93 -7.86 -19.34
C GLY A 233 7.51 -8.75 -20.51
N THR A 234 7.21 -8.15 -21.67
CA THR A 234 6.91 -8.88 -22.91
C THR A 234 8.18 -9.16 -23.70
N SER A 235 8.55 -10.43 -23.95
CA SER A 235 9.21 -10.85 -25.20
C SER A 235 9.55 -12.35 -25.32
N SER A 236 9.44 -12.86 -26.56
CA SER A 236 10.13 -14.03 -27.14
C SER A 236 10.05 -15.42 -26.47
N VAL A 237 9.59 -16.40 -27.26
CA VAL A 237 9.47 -17.84 -26.93
C VAL A 237 10.69 -18.63 -27.43
N GLY A 238 11.14 -19.62 -26.64
CA GLY A 238 11.93 -20.78 -27.13
C GLY A 238 13.12 -21.16 -26.23
N GLY A 239 13.30 -22.43 -25.82
CA GLY A 239 12.41 -23.59 -25.93
C GLY A 239 13.15 -24.93 -25.75
N ALA A 240 12.56 -25.87 -24.98
CA ALA A 240 13.01 -27.27 -24.77
C ALA A 240 14.38 -27.45 -24.05
N SER A 241 14.66 -28.49 -23.26
CA SER A 241 13.86 -29.59 -22.66
C SER A 241 14.61 -30.15 -21.42
N SER A 242 13.89 -30.78 -20.47
CA SER A 242 14.31 -31.90 -19.56
C SER A 242 15.74 -31.95 -18.98
N SER A 243 16.02 -32.22 -17.69
CA SER A 243 15.26 -32.53 -16.45
C SER A 243 16.33 -32.68 -15.30
N VAL A 244 16.12 -33.08 -14.03
CA VAL A 244 15.06 -33.78 -13.28
C VAL A 244 14.97 -33.24 -11.83
N ASN A 245 13.74 -33.01 -11.35
CA ASN A 245 13.22 -33.00 -9.97
C ASN A 245 14.14 -32.81 -8.73
N SER A 246 13.91 -31.71 -7.99
CA SER A 246 13.88 -31.72 -6.52
C SER A 246 12.82 -30.73 -6.02
N SER A 247 11.83 -31.20 -5.26
CA SER A 247 10.78 -30.38 -4.60
C SER A 247 11.38 -29.42 -3.56
N THR A 248 10.79 -28.25 -3.28
CA THR A 248 9.36 -27.88 -3.29
C THR A 248 8.96 -26.82 -4.32
N GLY A 249 7.66 -26.79 -4.66
CA GLY A 249 7.08 -25.78 -5.54
C GLY A 249 6.92 -24.40 -4.89
N GLY A 250 6.54 -23.35 -5.60
CA GLY A 250 5.98 -23.32 -6.97
C GLY A 250 4.76 -22.41 -6.97
N GLY A 251 4.69 -21.47 -7.92
CA GLY A 251 3.75 -20.34 -7.83
C GLY A 251 2.26 -20.75 -7.83
N SER A 252 1.57 -20.41 -6.74
CA SER A 252 0.11 -20.50 -6.59
C SER A 252 -0.39 -19.29 -5.79
N SER A 253 -1.50 -18.70 -6.23
CA SER A 253 -2.13 -17.52 -5.60
C SER A 253 -2.75 -17.86 -4.23
N GLY A 254 -2.37 -17.15 -3.18
CA GLY A 254 -3.05 -17.19 -1.86
C GLY A 254 -2.12 -17.19 -0.62
N GLY A 255 -0.86 -17.57 -0.77
CA GLY A 255 0.07 -17.71 0.35
C GLY A 255 0.46 -16.39 1.03
N ILE A 256 0.74 -16.47 2.34
CA ILE A 256 1.26 -15.39 3.19
C ILE A 256 2.60 -15.83 3.79
N THR A 257 3.65 -15.05 3.57
CA THR A 257 4.93 -15.23 4.29
C THR A 257 5.02 -14.21 5.41
N VAL A 258 5.44 -14.60 6.60
CA VAL A 258 5.79 -13.69 7.71
C VAL A 258 7.30 -13.75 7.92
N ARG A 259 8.02 -12.63 7.88
CA ARG A 259 9.45 -12.58 8.24
C ARG A 259 9.60 -12.06 9.66
N ALA A 260 9.99 -12.95 10.57
CA ALA A 260 10.07 -12.64 12.01
C ALA A 260 11.26 -13.31 12.71
N ARG A 261 11.57 -12.82 13.91
CA ARG A 261 12.50 -13.43 14.87
C ARG A 261 12.04 -13.21 16.30
N GLY A 262 12.54 -14.04 17.20
CA GLY A 262 12.49 -13.81 18.64
C GLY A 262 13.77 -13.12 19.17
N ALA A 263 13.74 -12.74 20.45
CA ALA A 263 14.89 -12.33 21.23
C ALA A 263 15.68 -13.55 21.73
N ASN A 264 14.99 -14.56 22.27
CA ASN A 264 15.61 -15.75 22.89
C ASN A 264 15.39 -17.08 22.14
N GLY A 265 14.48 -17.14 21.17
CA GLY A 265 14.23 -18.34 20.36
C GLY A 265 13.23 -19.31 20.99
N SER A 266 12.32 -18.81 21.82
CA SER A 266 11.17 -19.53 22.38
C SER A 266 9.86 -18.74 22.32
N GLU A 267 9.90 -17.58 21.66
CA GLU A 267 8.74 -16.77 21.32
C GLU A 267 7.84 -17.52 20.34
N HIS A 268 6.54 -17.33 20.45
CA HIS A 268 5.53 -17.98 19.61
C HIS A 268 4.67 -16.92 18.94
N ILE A 269 4.36 -17.14 17.65
CA ILE A 269 3.44 -16.29 16.91
C ILE A 269 2.33 -17.08 16.22
N ASN A 270 1.14 -16.50 16.20
CA ASN A 270 0.02 -16.92 15.36
C ASN A 270 -0.09 -15.98 14.15
N LEU A 271 -0.24 -16.55 12.96
CA LEU A 271 -0.83 -15.85 11.83
C LEU A 271 -2.34 -15.97 11.94
N ARG A 272 -3.01 -14.84 12.14
CA ARG A 272 -4.47 -14.73 12.16
C ARG A 272 -4.94 -14.18 10.81
N VAL A 273 -5.98 -14.78 10.24
CA VAL A 273 -6.64 -14.31 9.02
C VAL A 273 -8.14 -14.39 9.21
N GLY A 274 -8.86 -13.26 9.08
CA GLY A 274 -10.32 -13.23 9.29
C GLY A 274 -10.70 -13.49 10.75
N GLY A 275 -9.87 -13.02 11.70
CA GLY A 275 -9.98 -13.33 13.13
C GLY A 275 -9.66 -14.78 13.56
N ALA A 276 -9.38 -15.69 12.63
CA ALA A 276 -9.05 -17.10 12.91
C ALA A 276 -7.53 -17.37 12.82
N VAL A 277 -6.97 -18.20 13.69
CA VAL A 277 -5.57 -18.65 13.58
C VAL A 277 -5.44 -19.66 12.44
N VAL A 278 -4.60 -19.36 11.44
CA VAL A 278 -4.43 -20.19 10.22
C VAL A 278 -3.04 -20.82 10.10
N ALA A 279 -2.06 -20.28 10.82
CA ALA A 279 -0.76 -20.91 11.07
C ALA A 279 -0.20 -20.42 12.41
N ASN A 280 0.74 -21.17 12.97
CA ASN A 280 1.49 -20.79 14.17
C ASN A 280 2.91 -21.33 14.12
N TRP A 281 3.84 -20.63 14.77
CA TRP A 281 5.27 -20.95 14.73
C TRP A 281 6.01 -20.51 16.00
N THR A 282 6.91 -21.35 16.49
CA THR A 282 7.97 -20.92 17.42
C THR A 282 9.09 -20.24 16.63
N LEU A 283 9.52 -19.07 17.09
CA LEU A 283 10.55 -18.26 16.43
C LEU A 283 11.97 -18.66 16.85
N GLY A 284 12.93 -18.47 15.96
CA GLY A 284 14.35 -18.50 16.27
C GLY A 284 14.92 -17.12 16.60
N THR A 285 16.15 -17.06 17.13
CA THR A 285 16.88 -15.79 17.38
C THR A 285 17.41 -15.12 16.12
N SER A 286 17.31 -15.78 14.96
CA SER A 286 17.59 -15.21 13.64
C SER A 286 16.28 -14.98 12.88
N PHE A 287 16.24 -13.95 12.03
CA PHE A 287 15.10 -13.75 11.14
C PHE A 287 14.95 -14.92 10.17
N GLN A 288 13.74 -15.48 10.12
CA GLN A 288 13.36 -16.54 9.19
C GLN A 288 12.04 -16.18 8.50
N ASN A 289 11.81 -16.79 7.34
CA ASN A 289 10.56 -16.66 6.58
C ASN A 289 9.62 -17.82 6.93
N TYR A 290 8.49 -17.50 7.53
CA TYR A 290 7.45 -18.45 7.96
C TYR A 290 6.30 -18.41 6.95
N LEU A 291 6.08 -19.52 6.23
CA LEU A 291 5.13 -19.57 5.12
C LEU A 291 3.81 -20.25 5.52
N TYR A 292 2.71 -19.53 5.37
CA TYR A 292 1.36 -20.08 5.24
C TYR A 292 1.01 -20.22 3.75
N SER A 293 0.63 -21.43 3.33
CA SER A 293 0.33 -21.77 1.93
C SER A 293 -1.14 -22.10 1.67
N GLY A 294 -2.04 -21.76 2.61
CA GLY A 294 -3.48 -21.94 2.45
C GLY A 294 -4.15 -20.77 1.71
N ASN A 295 -5.47 -20.71 1.81
CA ASN A 295 -6.34 -19.80 1.06
C ASN A 295 -7.34 -19.03 1.95
N ALA A 296 -7.03 -18.86 3.24
CA ALA A 296 -7.85 -18.03 4.12
C ALA A 296 -7.93 -16.57 3.63
N SER A 297 -9.04 -15.91 3.93
CA SER A 297 -9.28 -14.52 3.53
C SER A 297 -9.89 -13.71 4.67
N GLY A 298 -9.46 -12.45 4.80
CA GLY A 298 -9.85 -11.57 5.91
C GLY A 298 -8.76 -10.57 6.26
N ASP A 299 -8.88 -9.95 7.42
CA ASP A 299 -7.84 -9.14 8.05
C ASP A 299 -6.63 -10.02 8.41
N ILE A 300 -5.41 -9.59 8.10
CA ILE A 300 -4.18 -10.31 8.44
C ILE A 300 -3.59 -9.70 9.71
N GLN A 301 -3.32 -10.56 10.70
CA GLN A 301 -2.69 -10.17 11.95
C GLN A 301 -1.53 -11.12 12.27
N VAL A 302 -0.39 -10.60 12.69
CA VAL A 302 0.68 -11.41 13.30
C VAL A 302 0.63 -11.16 14.80
N GLN A 303 0.24 -12.17 15.55
CA GLN A 303 0.03 -12.10 17.00
C GLN A 303 1.18 -12.80 17.74
N PHE A 304 1.74 -12.14 18.74
CA PHE A 304 2.64 -12.69 19.76
C PHE A 304 1.80 -13.02 20.99
N ASP A 305 1.87 -14.27 21.47
CA ASP A 305 0.93 -14.82 22.47
C ASP A 305 1.59 -15.51 23.68
N ASN A 306 2.92 -15.50 23.78
CA ASN A 306 3.65 -16.16 24.86
C ASN A 306 4.71 -15.29 25.55
N ASP A 307 4.49 -13.97 25.59
CA ASP A 307 5.31 -12.99 26.33
C ASP A 307 5.67 -13.45 27.75
N ALA A 308 6.93 -13.24 28.10
CA ALA A 308 7.55 -13.51 29.39
C ALA A 308 8.88 -12.72 29.49
N SER A 309 9.46 -12.62 30.69
CA SER A 309 10.74 -11.93 30.91
C SER A 309 11.83 -12.36 29.90
N GLY A 310 12.27 -11.42 29.07
CA GLY A 310 13.29 -11.64 28.03
C GLY A 310 12.78 -12.26 26.72
N ARG A 311 11.46 -12.24 26.46
CA ARG A 311 10.84 -12.55 25.16
C ARG A 311 10.37 -11.26 24.48
N ASP A 312 10.91 -11.00 23.30
CA ASP A 312 10.40 -9.97 22.39
C ASP A 312 10.34 -10.57 20.98
N VAL A 313 9.34 -10.17 20.19
CA VAL A 313 9.25 -10.52 18.76
C VAL A 313 9.58 -9.31 17.92
N VAL A 314 10.32 -9.53 16.83
CA VAL A 314 10.54 -8.53 15.78
C VAL A 314 10.00 -9.10 14.47
N VAL A 315 8.99 -8.44 13.90
CA VAL A 315 8.46 -8.75 12.56
C VAL A 315 8.99 -7.67 11.62
N ASP A 316 9.68 -8.05 10.55
CA ASP A 316 10.16 -7.12 9.51
C ASP A 316 9.01 -6.84 8.53
N TYR A 317 8.42 -7.90 7.96
CA TYR A 317 7.29 -7.78 7.04
C TYR A 317 6.41 -9.02 6.98
N ILE A 318 5.25 -8.86 6.33
CA ILE A 318 4.63 -9.97 5.60
C ILE A 318 4.82 -9.82 4.08
N ILE A 319 4.76 -10.93 3.34
CA ILE A 319 4.54 -10.93 1.89
C ILE A 319 3.20 -11.62 1.64
N VAL A 320 2.29 -10.93 0.97
CA VAL A 320 0.96 -11.46 0.58
C VAL A 320 0.62 -10.95 -0.82
N ASN A 321 0.06 -11.81 -1.68
CA ASN A 321 -0.21 -11.53 -3.09
C ASN A 321 1.02 -11.03 -3.90
N GLY A 322 2.25 -11.30 -3.42
CA GLY A 322 3.51 -10.78 -4.00
C GLY A 322 3.91 -9.37 -3.55
N GLU A 323 3.08 -8.71 -2.73
CA GLU A 323 3.40 -7.43 -2.10
C GLU A 323 4.07 -7.64 -0.74
N THR A 324 5.19 -6.96 -0.50
CA THR A 324 5.81 -6.83 0.83
C THR A 324 5.13 -5.70 1.61
N ARG A 325 4.64 -5.99 2.81
CA ARG A 325 4.05 -5.02 3.74
C ARG A 325 4.92 -4.96 5.00
N GLN A 326 5.68 -3.87 5.15
CA GLN A 326 6.62 -3.66 6.26
C GLN A 326 5.87 -3.41 7.58
N ALA A 327 6.35 -3.97 8.68
CA ALA A 327 5.71 -3.88 9.99
C ALA A 327 5.82 -2.48 10.61
N GLU A 328 6.92 -1.75 10.36
CA GLU A 328 7.07 -0.37 10.81
C GLU A 328 6.29 0.65 9.97
N ASP A 329 5.70 0.24 8.85
CA ASP A 329 4.74 1.05 8.11
C ASP A 329 3.26 0.75 8.51
N MET A 330 3.02 -0.18 9.46
CA MET A 330 1.67 -0.50 9.94
C MET A 330 1.26 0.36 11.15
N GLU A 331 0.07 0.95 11.08
CA GLU A 331 -0.50 1.77 12.16
C GLU A 331 -0.91 0.95 13.39
N HIS A 332 -1.43 -0.27 13.20
CA HIS A 332 -1.84 -1.13 14.32
C HIS A 332 -0.69 -2.05 14.77
N ASN A 333 -0.11 -1.73 15.93
CA ASN A 333 0.73 -2.65 16.70
C ASN A 333 0.30 -2.57 18.18
N SER A 334 -0.47 -3.57 18.66
CA SER A 334 -0.91 -3.64 20.06
C SER A 334 0.14 -4.27 21.00
N ALA A 335 1.22 -4.83 20.45
CA ALA A 335 2.29 -5.48 21.19
C ALA A 335 3.47 -4.57 21.55
N VAL A 336 3.65 -3.42 20.88
CA VAL A 336 4.78 -2.52 21.16
C VAL A 336 4.64 -1.86 22.53
N TYR A 337 5.68 -1.99 23.36
CA TYR A 337 5.79 -1.23 24.60
C TYR A 337 6.37 0.16 24.31
N ALA A 338 5.52 1.19 24.42
CA ALA A 338 5.92 2.59 24.26
C ALA A 338 5.05 3.47 25.18
N ASN A 339 5.47 4.70 25.47
CA ASN A 339 4.71 5.63 26.32
C ASN A 339 4.22 5.01 27.66
N GLY A 340 4.99 4.08 28.21
CA GLY A 340 4.69 3.40 29.48
C GLY A 340 3.73 2.20 29.41
N ARG A 341 3.28 1.76 28.22
CA ARG A 341 2.33 0.65 28.07
C ARG A 341 2.51 -0.18 26.79
N CYS A 342 2.04 -1.42 26.82
CA CYS A 342 1.77 -2.22 25.62
C CYS A 342 0.68 -1.54 24.76
N GLY A 343 0.82 -1.54 23.43
CA GLY A 343 -0.07 -0.78 22.54
C GLY A 343 0.01 0.74 22.80
N GLY A 344 1.18 1.20 23.27
CA GLY A 344 1.44 2.62 23.54
C GLY A 344 2.07 3.36 22.36
N GLY A 345 2.28 2.68 21.24
CA GLY A 345 2.84 3.21 20.00
C GLY A 345 2.29 2.47 18.77
N SER A 346 2.83 2.82 17.62
CA SER A 346 2.48 2.32 16.29
C SER A 346 3.73 2.40 15.40
N TYR A 347 3.67 1.94 14.15
CA TYR A 347 4.78 2.09 13.19
C TYR A 347 6.11 1.49 13.70
N SER A 348 6.06 0.22 14.14
CA SER A 348 7.18 -0.49 14.79
C SER A 348 7.20 -1.99 14.44
N GLU A 349 8.36 -2.49 14.02
CA GLU A 349 8.67 -3.94 13.90
C GLU A 349 8.49 -4.72 15.22
N ASN A 350 8.72 -4.03 16.35
CA ASN A 350 8.91 -4.66 17.65
C ASN A 350 7.59 -4.93 18.38
N MET A 351 7.52 -6.10 19.01
CA MET A 351 6.41 -6.63 19.78
C MET A 351 6.97 -7.08 21.14
N HIS A 352 6.75 -6.26 22.18
CA HIS A 352 7.35 -6.41 23.51
C HIS A 352 6.37 -6.99 24.55
N CYS A 353 5.13 -7.26 24.13
CA CYS A 353 4.05 -7.74 24.96
C CYS A 353 3.16 -8.70 24.16
N ASN A 354 2.34 -9.51 24.83
CA ASN A 354 1.22 -10.19 24.19
C ASN A 354 0.32 -9.19 23.44
N GLY A 355 0.11 -9.42 22.13
CA GLY A 355 -0.55 -8.46 21.24
C GLY A 355 -0.30 -8.81 19.77
N GLU A 356 -0.64 -7.91 18.84
CA GLU A 356 -0.57 -8.19 17.40
C GLU A 356 -0.26 -6.97 16.54
N ILE A 357 0.37 -7.21 15.38
CA ILE A 357 0.53 -6.24 14.29
C ILE A 357 -0.51 -6.55 13.21
N GLY A 358 -1.29 -5.55 12.80
CA GLY A 358 -2.31 -5.67 11.77
C GLY A 358 -1.77 -5.21 10.40
N PHE A 359 -1.85 -6.08 9.39
CA PHE A 359 -1.23 -5.87 8.08
C PHE A 359 -2.23 -5.54 6.95
N GLY A 360 -3.46 -5.14 7.29
CA GLY A 360 -4.56 -5.01 6.33
C GLY A 360 -5.12 -6.35 5.88
N TYR A 361 -5.96 -6.35 4.83
CA TYR A 361 -6.67 -7.53 4.34
C TYR A 361 -5.85 -8.37 3.34
N THR A 362 -6.22 -9.63 3.19
CA THR A 362 -5.69 -10.55 2.16
C THR A 362 -5.96 -10.15 0.71
N TYR A 363 -6.75 -9.10 0.48
CA TYR A 363 -7.01 -8.54 -0.86
C TYR A 363 -6.40 -7.15 -1.08
N ASP A 364 -5.81 -6.53 -0.05
CA ASP A 364 -5.20 -5.20 -0.19
C ASP A 364 -3.97 -5.25 -1.12
N CYS A 365 -3.70 -4.12 -1.79
CA CYS A 365 -2.50 -3.90 -2.60
C CYS A 365 -2.07 -2.44 -2.40
N PHE A 366 -1.35 -2.15 -1.31
CA PHE A 366 -0.92 -0.80 -0.95
C PHE A 366 0.01 -0.16 -2.01
N SER A 367 0.74 -1.00 -2.75
CA SER A 367 1.57 -0.65 -3.93
C SER A 367 0.77 -0.49 -5.24
N GLY A 368 -0.51 -0.88 -5.25
CA GLY A 368 -1.37 -0.93 -6.44
C GLY A 368 -1.10 -2.10 -7.40
N ASN A 369 -0.07 -2.92 -7.19
CA ASN A 369 0.36 -3.98 -8.11
C ASN A 369 0.66 -5.31 -7.39
N CYS A 370 -0.38 -6.08 -7.05
CA CYS A 370 -0.23 -7.46 -6.56
C CYS A 370 -0.10 -8.48 -7.71
N SER A 371 0.81 -9.45 -7.58
CA SER A 371 0.89 -10.63 -8.45
C SER A 371 -0.13 -11.71 -8.02
N GLY A 372 -1.43 -11.40 -8.12
CA GLY A 372 -2.55 -12.25 -7.67
C GLY A 372 -3.49 -12.76 -8.78
N GLY A 373 -3.09 -12.69 -10.06
CA GLY A 373 -3.97 -12.97 -11.20
C GLY A 373 -4.23 -14.46 -11.45
N ASN A 374 -5.45 -14.92 -11.19
CA ASN A 374 -5.95 -16.21 -11.71
C ASN A 374 -6.20 -16.08 -13.23
N GLY A 375 -5.23 -16.50 -14.05
CA GLY A 375 -5.16 -16.18 -15.49
C GLY A 375 -4.91 -17.38 -16.40
N GLY A 376 -5.56 -18.52 -16.14
CA GLY A 376 -5.42 -19.76 -16.91
C GLY A 376 -5.87 -19.66 -18.38
N SER A 377 -4.99 -19.14 -19.25
CA SER A 377 -5.24 -19.02 -20.68
C SER A 377 -5.01 -20.34 -21.40
N ASN A 378 -6.08 -20.97 -21.91
CA ASN A 378 -5.96 -22.09 -22.84
C ASN A 378 -6.47 -21.66 -24.22
N SER A 379 -5.56 -21.44 -25.17
CA SER A 379 -5.88 -20.92 -26.51
C SER A 379 -5.74 -22.01 -27.56
N SER A 380 -6.80 -22.21 -28.35
CA SER A 380 -6.78 -23.01 -29.57
C SER A 380 -7.58 -22.27 -30.65
N ALA A 381 -7.06 -22.24 -31.88
CA ALA A 381 -7.64 -21.43 -32.95
C ALA A 381 -8.79 -22.17 -33.66
N GLY A 382 -9.89 -21.45 -33.94
CA GLY A 382 -11.08 -21.98 -34.60
C GLY A 382 -11.82 -20.89 -35.37
N ASN A 383 -11.72 -20.94 -36.70
CA ASN A 383 -12.17 -19.96 -37.68
C ASN A 383 -13.72 -19.73 -37.71
N SER A 384 -14.13 -18.66 -38.41
CA SER A 384 -15.46 -18.45 -39.05
C SER A 384 -16.61 -17.77 -38.27
N SER A 385 -16.77 -16.48 -38.57
CA SER A 385 -18.03 -15.81 -39.00
C SER A 385 -19.28 -15.69 -38.10
N SER A 386 -19.68 -14.42 -37.92
CA SER A 386 -21.05 -13.88 -37.78
C SER A 386 -21.79 -13.98 -36.43
N GLY A 387 -22.44 -12.87 -36.06
CA GLY A 387 -23.71 -12.88 -35.32
C GLY A 387 -23.68 -12.50 -33.83
N ASN A 388 -24.56 -11.55 -33.48
CA ASN A 388 -25.22 -11.35 -32.19
C ASN A 388 -24.42 -11.18 -30.87
N THR A 389 -24.43 -9.93 -30.40
CA THR A 389 -25.02 -9.50 -29.10
C THR A 389 -24.85 -10.38 -27.85
N GLY A 390 -24.12 -9.87 -26.85
CA GLY A 390 -24.20 -10.34 -25.46
C GLY A 390 -23.19 -9.63 -24.56
N GLY A 391 -23.60 -9.17 -23.38
CA GLY A 391 -22.75 -8.40 -22.44
C GLY A 391 -21.49 -9.19 -22.05
N GLY A 392 -20.32 -8.68 -22.44
CA GLY A 392 -19.05 -9.37 -22.24
C GLY A 392 -18.54 -9.27 -20.81
N GLY A 393 -18.35 -10.42 -20.16
CA GLY A 393 -17.49 -10.52 -18.97
C GLY A 393 -16.04 -10.26 -19.39
N SER A 394 -15.57 -9.04 -19.21
CA SER A 394 -14.25 -8.57 -19.64
C SER A 394 -13.32 -8.33 -18.46
N ASN A 395 -12.12 -8.89 -18.51
CA ASN A 395 -11.09 -8.68 -17.48
C ASN A 395 -10.66 -7.22 -17.43
N CYS A 396 -11.07 -6.51 -16.37
CA CYS A 396 -10.65 -5.14 -16.09
C CYS A 396 -9.14 -5.07 -15.87
N SER A 397 -8.46 -4.16 -16.58
CA SER A 397 -7.04 -3.83 -16.36
C SER A 397 -6.80 -2.98 -15.10
N GLY A 398 -7.86 -2.41 -14.56
CA GLY A 398 -7.87 -1.58 -13.36
C GLY A 398 -9.26 -1.02 -13.06
N TYR A 399 -9.39 -0.35 -11.93
CA TYR A 399 -10.65 0.20 -11.42
C TYR A 399 -10.54 1.71 -11.17
N VAL A 400 -11.63 2.44 -11.39
CA VAL A 400 -11.71 3.89 -11.21
C VAL A 400 -12.94 4.30 -10.40
N GLY A 401 -12.78 5.29 -9.52
CA GLY A 401 -13.81 5.82 -8.65
C GLY A 401 -14.63 6.86 -9.39
N ILE A 402 -15.75 6.43 -9.96
CA ILE A 402 -16.72 7.31 -10.61
C ILE A 402 -17.62 7.86 -9.50
N THR A 403 -17.55 9.16 -9.23
CA THR A 403 -18.23 9.75 -8.06
C THR A 403 -19.07 10.97 -8.40
N PHE A 404 -20.14 11.16 -7.63
CA PHE A 404 -21.07 12.29 -7.78
C PHE A 404 -21.35 12.92 -6.41
N ASP A 405 -21.07 14.21 -6.27
CA ASP A 405 -21.37 15.02 -5.09
C ASP A 405 -22.79 15.63 -5.17
N ASP A 406 -23.18 16.49 -4.22
CA ASP A 406 -24.44 17.25 -4.15
C ASP A 406 -25.79 16.48 -4.09
N GLY A 407 -25.83 15.19 -4.40
CA GLY A 407 -27.06 14.39 -4.45
C GLY A 407 -27.74 14.13 -3.09
N PRO A 408 -28.92 13.48 -3.07
CA PRO A 408 -29.80 13.18 -4.20
C PRO A 408 -30.81 14.32 -4.44
N ASN A 409 -31.09 14.63 -5.69
CA ASN A 409 -31.94 15.74 -6.11
C ASN A 409 -32.64 15.42 -7.45
N SER A 410 -33.29 16.39 -8.10
CA SER A 410 -34.19 16.13 -9.25
C SER A 410 -33.51 15.49 -10.46
N ASN A 411 -32.18 15.53 -10.55
CA ASN A 411 -31.40 14.94 -11.63
C ASN A 411 -31.03 13.46 -11.39
N THR A 412 -31.03 12.98 -10.14
CA THR A 412 -30.53 11.65 -9.74
C THR A 412 -31.10 10.51 -10.60
N ALA A 413 -32.41 10.52 -10.86
CA ALA A 413 -33.07 9.49 -11.66
C ALA A 413 -32.56 9.44 -13.12
N THR A 414 -32.12 10.57 -13.67
CA THR A 414 -31.52 10.67 -15.02
C THR A 414 -30.12 10.09 -15.01
N LEU A 415 -29.25 10.49 -14.07
CA LEU A 415 -27.90 9.91 -13.93
C LEU A 415 -27.95 8.41 -13.68
N VAL A 416 -28.76 7.95 -12.73
CA VAL A 416 -28.93 6.52 -12.41
C VAL A 416 -29.32 5.71 -13.65
N ASN A 417 -30.21 6.22 -14.50
CA ASN A 417 -30.58 5.54 -15.75
C ASN A 417 -29.44 5.56 -16.79
N LEU A 418 -28.74 6.68 -16.96
CA LEU A 418 -27.60 6.79 -17.88
C LEU A 418 -26.43 5.89 -17.46
N LEU A 419 -26.14 5.78 -16.16
CA LEU A 419 -25.10 4.90 -15.61
C LEU A 419 -25.41 3.43 -15.90
N ARG A 420 -26.65 2.97 -15.66
CA ARG A 420 -27.07 1.60 -16.03
C ARG A 420 -26.98 1.35 -17.54
N GLN A 421 -27.49 2.27 -18.36
CA GLN A 421 -27.48 2.14 -19.83
C GLN A 421 -26.06 2.00 -20.41
N ASN A 422 -25.07 2.60 -19.74
CA ASN A 422 -23.68 2.60 -20.18
C ASN A 422 -22.77 1.60 -19.43
N ASN A 423 -23.34 0.78 -18.54
CA ASN A 423 -22.62 -0.17 -17.66
C ASN A 423 -21.56 0.51 -16.77
N LEU A 424 -21.81 1.73 -16.31
CA LEU A 424 -20.96 2.45 -15.37
C LEU A 424 -21.47 2.25 -13.93
N THR A 425 -21.33 1.03 -13.42
CA THR A 425 -21.66 0.66 -12.03
C THR A 425 -20.63 -0.31 -11.45
N PRO A 426 -20.26 -0.22 -10.16
CA PRO A 426 -20.78 0.72 -9.17
C PRO A 426 -20.22 2.14 -9.32
N VAL A 427 -20.90 3.11 -8.71
CA VAL A 427 -20.42 4.48 -8.49
C VAL A 427 -20.40 4.80 -6.99
N THR A 428 -19.87 5.96 -6.60
CA THR A 428 -19.92 6.45 -5.20
C THR A 428 -20.61 7.82 -5.15
N TRP A 429 -21.70 7.91 -4.38
CA TRP A 429 -22.44 9.15 -4.18
C TRP A 429 -22.01 9.81 -2.87
N PHE A 430 -21.57 11.06 -2.90
CA PHE A 430 -21.29 11.86 -1.71
C PHE A 430 -22.46 12.84 -1.53
N ASN A 431 -23.44 12.42 -0.74
CA ASN A 431 -24.72 13.11 -0.63
C ASN A 431 -24.74 14.14 0.51
N GLN A 432 -25.42 15.27 0.28
CA GLN A 432 -25.72 16.23 1.35
C GLN A 432 -26.89 15.73 2.22
N GLY A 433 -26.77 15.82 3.54
CA GLY A 433 -27.77 15.27 4.47
C GLY A 433 -29.16 15.93 4.40
N ASN A 434 -29.24 17.23 4.07
CA ASN A 434 -30.48 17.94 3.74
C ASN A 434 -31.21 17.33 2.52
N ASN A 435 -30.46 16.99 1.47
CA ASN A 435 -30.95 16.45 0.21
C ASN A 435 -31.41 15.00 0.40
N VAL A 436 -30.68 14.21 1.19
CA VAL A 436 -31.11 12.85 1.60
C VAL A 436 -32.42 12.90 2.37
N ALA A 437 -32.56 13.82 3.34
CA ALA A 437 -33.78 13.99 4.11
C ALA A 437 -34.97 14.45 3.25
N SER A 438 -34.74 15.33 2.27
CA SER A 438 -35.78 15.87 1.39
C SER A 438 -36.21 14.88 0.29
N ASN A 439 -35.25 14.11 -0.23
CA ASN A 439 -35.42 13.26 -1.42
C ASN A 439 -35.19 11.76 -1.11
N ALA A 440 -35.47 11.31 0.11
CA ALA A 440 -35.19 9.95 0.58
C ALA A 440 -35.70 8.82 -0.35
N HIS A 441 -36.79 9.06 -1.11
CA HIS A 441 -37.29 8.13 -2.11
C HIS A 441 -36.28 7.81 -3.24
N LEU A 442 -35.38 8.74 -3.57
CA LEU A 442 -34.32 8.58 -4.58
C LEU A 442 -33.12 7.75 -4.08
N MET A 443 -32.93 7.60 -2.77
CA MET A 443 -31.83 6.78 -2.20
C MET A 443 -31.89 5.34 -2.68
N SER A 444 -33.11 4.79 -2.81
CA SER A 444 -33.34 3.47 -3.42
C SER A 444 -32.80 3.33 -4.85
N GLN A 445 -32.75 4.44 -5.60
CA GLN A 445 -32.23 4.48 -6.97
C GLN A 445 -30.71 4.58 -6.98
N GLN A 446 -30.11 5.43 -6.14
CA GLN A 446 -28.64 5.52 -5.99
C GLN A 446 -28.02 4.20 -5.51
N LEU A 447 -28.62 3.57 -4.49
CA LEU A 447 -28.18 2.28 -3.95
C LEU A 447 -28.27 1.13 -4.97
N SER A 448 -29.13 1.25 -5.99
CA SER A 448 -29.23 0.26 -7.08
C SER A 448 -28.10 0.34 -8.12
N VAL A 449 -27.20 1.32 -8.00
CA VAL A 449 -26.07 1.54 -8.92
C VAL A 449 -24.75 1.88 -8.22
N GLY A 450 -24.71 2.00 -6.89
CA GLY A 450 -23.52 2.48 -6.18
C GLY A 450 -23.68 2.56 -4.66
N GLU A 451 -22.62 3.02 -4.01
CA GLU A 451 -22.54 3.20 -2.55
C GLU A 451 -22.80 4.67 -2.18
N VAL A 452 -23.40 4.95 -1.02
CA VAL A 452 -23.78 6.31 -0.60
C VAL A 452 -23.02 6.72 0.67
N HIS A 453 -22.42 7.92 0.63
CA HIS A 453 -21.47 8.43 1.61
C HIS A 453 -21.71 9.91 1.95
N ASN A 454 -20.94 10.43 2.91
CA ASN A 454 -21.19 11.69 3.60
C ASN A 454 -20.58 12.90 2.87
N HIS A 455 -21.34 13.99 2.72
CA HIS A 455 -20.87 15.26 2.16
C HIS A 455 -21.31 16.48 3.00
N SER A 456 -21.32 16.34 4.34
CA SER A 456 -21.96 17.25 5.30
C SER A 456 -23.49 17.35 5.15
N TYR A 457 -24.16 18.09 6.05
CA TYR A 457 -25.62 18.19 6.03
C TYR A 457 -26.12 19.39 5.22
N THR A 458 -25.31 20.45 5.12
CA THR A 458 -25.69 21.76 4.57
C THR A 458 -24.70 22.34 3.55
N HIS A 459 -23.65 21.58 3.19
CA HIS A 459 -22.53 22.01 2.34
C HIS A 459 -21.83 23.34 2.79
N PRO A 460 -21.44 23.49 4.08
CA PRO A 460 -20.83 24.71 4.58
C PRO A 460 -19.30 24.72 4.46
N HIS A 461 -18.71 25.92 4.40
CA HIS A 461 -17.29 26.12 4.64
C HIS A 461 -16.99 25.87 6.14
N MET A 462 -16.36 24.75 6.46
CA MET A 462 -16.15 24.28 7.84
C MET A 462 -14.78 24.63 8.43
N THR A 463 -13.89 25.27 7.67
CA THR A 463 -12.50 25.55 8.08
C THR A 463 -12.36 26.45 9.31
N SER A 464 -13.39 27.23 9.65
CA SER A 464 -13.46 28.07 10.86
C SER A 464 -14.38 27.51 11.96
N TRP A 465 -14.89 26.29 11.83
CA TRP A 465 -15.84 25.69 12.77
C TRP A 465 -15.14 25.00 13.94
N THR A 466 -15.82 24.91 15.08
CA THR A 466 -15.35 24.10 16.21
C THR A 466 -15.52 22.61 15.93
N TYR A 467 -14.72 21.76 16.61
CA TYR A 467 -14.81 20.30 16.52
C TYR A 467 -16.25 19.79 16.67
N GLN A 468 -16.98 20.30 17.66
CA GLN A 468 -18.35 19.86 17.94
C GLN A 468 -19.31 20.17 16.78
N GLN A 469 -19.22 21.37 16.20
CA GLN A 469 -20.05 21.75 15.06
C GLN A 469 -19.80 20.85 13.84
N VAL A 470 -18.55 20.51 13.55
CA VAL A 470 -18.22 19.60 12.44
C VAL A 470 -18.67 18.17 12.76
N TYR A 471 -18.42 17.69 13.99
CA TYR A 471 -18.85 16.36 14.42
C TYR A 471 -20.37 16.19 14.31
N ASP A 472 -21.16 17.15 14.77
CA ASP A 472 -22.62 17.09 14.71
C ASP A 472 -23.14 17.18 13.27
N GLU A 473 -22.55 18.01 12.42
CA GLU A 473 -22.88 18.13 10.99
C GLU A 473 -22.65 16.81 10.23
N LEU A 474 -21.50 16.16 10.46
CA LEU A 474 -21.18 14.87 9.86
C LEU A 474 -22.02 13.73 10.46
N ASN A 475 -22.25 13.72 11.77
CA ASN A 475 -23.07 12.71 12.46
C ASN A 475 -24.54 12.76 11.99
N ARG A 476 -25.12 13.97 11.90
CA ARG A 476 -26.48 14.20 11.38
C ARG A 476 -26.62 13.72 9.93
N THR A 477 -25.55 13.82 9.13
CA THR A 477 -25.52 13.32 7.75
C THR A 477 -25.47 11.79 7.69
N ASN A 478 -24.65 11.14 8.52
CA ASN A 478 -24.67 9.68 8.68
C ASN A 478 -26.07 9.18 9.08
N GLN A 479 -26.71 9.85 10.04
CA GLN A 479 -28.07 9.52 10.48
C GLN A 479 -29.10 9.67 9.35
N ALA A 480 -29.04 10.74 8.54
CA ALA A 480 -29.93 10.92 7.39
C ALA A 480 -29.78 9.78 6.36
N ILE A 481 -28.54 9.41 6.04
CA ILE A 481 -28.21 8.33 5.09
C ILE A 481 -28.72 6.97 5.60
N GLN A 482 -28.49 6.66 6.89
CA GLN A 482 -28.98 5.44 7.52
C GLN A 482 -30.52 5.40 7.62
N ASN A 483 -31.16 6.50 8.00
CA ASN A 483 -32.63 6.59 8.09
C ASN A 483 -33.32 6.46 6.72
N ALA A 484 -32.63 6.78 5.62
CA ALA A 484 -33.10 6.54 4.26
C ALA A 484 -32.78 5.13 3.71
N GLY A 485 -32.29 4.21 4.56
CA GLY A 485 -32.12 2.79 4.24
C GLY A 485 -30.76 2.39 3.66
N ALA A 486 -29.77 3.29 3.64
CA ALA A 486 -28.40 2.96 3.25
C ALA A 486 -27.57 2.43 4.44
N PRO A 487 -26.46 1.72 4.18
CA PRO A 487 -25.45 1.43 5.21
C PRO A 487 -24.91 2.71 5.88
N LYS A 488 -24.33 2.58 7.08
CA LYS A 488 -23.58 3.70 7.70
C LYS A 488 -22.43 4.11 6.77
N PRO A 489 -22.27 5.41 6.43
CA PRO A 489 -21.10 5.88 5.70
C PRO A 489 -19.78 5.54 6.39
N THR A 490 -18.80 5.11 5.59
CA THR A 490 -17.38 4.91 5.97
C THR A 490 -16.44 5.93 5.30
N LEU A 491 -16.99 6.77 4.42
CA LEU A 491 -16.27 7.78 3.64
C LEU A 491 -16.96 9.14 3.83
N PHE A 492 -16.16 10.20 3.81
CA PHE A 492 -16.60 11.59 3.83
C PHE A 492 -15.80 12.38 2.80
N ARG A 493 -16.49 13.16 1.96
CA ARG A 493 -15.85 14.16 1.10
C ARG A 493 -16.18 15.55 1.63
N PRO A 494 -15.18 16.38 1.98
CA PRO A 494 -15.46 17.73 2.47
C PRO A 494 -16.01 18.63 1.35
N PRO A 495 -17.04 19.45 1.65
CA PRO A 495 -17.44 20.58 0.83
C PRO A 495 -16.24 21.39 0.33
N TYR A 496 -16.26 21.78 -0.95
CA TYR A 496 -15.19 22.56 -1.62
C TYR A 496 -13.78 21.92 -1.57
N GLY A 497 -13.65 20.66 -1.12
CA GLY A 497 -12.35 20.04 -0.82
C GLY A 497 -11.65 20.55 0.45
N GLU A 498 -12.35 21.35 1.27
CA GLU A 498 -11.76 22.05 2.42
C GLU A 498 -11.44 21.11 3.60
N LEU A 499 -10.16 21.05 4.01
CA LEU A 499 -9.71 20.21 5.11
C LEU A 499 -8.78 20.96 6.08
N ASN A 500 -8.97 20.73 7.38
CA ASN A 500 -8.04 21.05 8.44
C ASN A 500 -8.02 19.89 9.47
N SER A 501 -7.15 19.98 10.49
CA SER A 501 -7.03 18.95 11.54
C SER A 501 -8.33 18.74 12.32
N THR A 502 -9.11 19.80 12.58
CA THR A 502 -10.40 19.72 13.28
C THR A 502 -11.44 18.92 12.50
N ILE A 503 -11.54 19.15 11.18
CA ILE A 503 -12.43 18.41 10.28
C ILE A 503 -11.97 16.94 10.17
N GLN A 504 -10.67 16.71 10.03
CA GLN A 504 -10.11 15.35 9.94
C GLN A 504 -10.36 14.53 11.22
N GLN A 505 -10.18 15.15 12.39
CA GLN A 505 -10.48 14.51 13.68
C GLN A 505 -11.96 14.19 13.86
N ALA A 506 -12.86 15.12 13.50
CA ALA A 506 -14.31 14.90 13.59
C ALA A 506 -14.79 13.78 12.64
N ALA A 507 -14.22 13.69 11.44
CA ALA A 507 -14.47 12.60 10.51
C ALA A 507 -13.95 11.25 11.05
N GLN A 508 -12.71 11.21 11.53
CA GLN A 508 -12.09 10.01 12.09
C GLN A 508 -12.87 9.48 13.30
N ALA A 509 -13.33 10.35 14.21
CA ALA A 509 -14.14 9.99 15.38
C ALA A 509 -15.50 9.37 15.02
N LEU A 510 -16.01 9.60 13.81
CA LEU A 510 -17.23 8.98 13.29
C LEU A 510 -16.96 7.68 12.50
N GLY A 511 -15.70 7.31 12.28
CA GLY A 511 -15.29 6.21 11.40
C GLY A 511 -15.37 6.56 9.91
N LEU A 512 -15.15 7.83 9.55
CA LEU A 512 -15.21 8.34 8.18
C LEU A 512 -13.79 8.62 7.65
N ARG A 513 -13.37 7.95 6.58
CA ARG A 513 -12.18 8.33 5.82
C ARG A 513 -12.47 9.57 4.97
N VAL A 514 -11.59 10.57 5.05
CA VAL A 514 -11.61 11.72 4.15
C VAL A 514 -11.20 11.30 2.74
N VAL A 515 -12.03 11.58 1.73
CA VAL A 515 -11.80 11.24 0.32
C VAL A 515 -12.02 12.46 -0.59
N THR A 516 -10.97 12.88 -1.29
CA THR A 516 -11.02 13.92 -2.33
C THR A 516 -11.09 13.28 -3.72
N TRP A 517 -10.31 13.76 -4.69
CA TRP A 517 -10.27 13.29 -6.08
C TRP A 517 -8.86 13.47 -6.66
N ASP A 518 -8.49 12.66 -7.66
CA ASP A 518 -7.27 12.84 -8.46
C ASP A 518 -7.55 13.68 -9.72
N VAL A 519 -8.80 13.66 -10.20
CA VAL A 519 -9.27 14.34 -11.40
C VAL A 519 -10.51 15.15 -11.05
N ASP A 520 -10.52 16.44 -11.38
CA ASP A 520 -11.73 17.26 -11.37
C ASP A 520 -12.30 17.31 -12.79
N SER A 521 -13.60 17.05 -12.96
CA SER A 521 -14.29 17.20 -14.24
C SER A 521 -14.58 18.67 -14.61
N GLN A 522 -14.56 19.58 -13.63
CA GLN A 522 -14.96 20.97 -13.73
C GLN A 522 -16.41 21.16 -14.22
N ASP A 523 -17.28 20.15 -14.05
CA ASP A 523 -18.70 20.23 -14.42
C ASP A 523 -19.45 21.33 -13.66
N TRP A 524 -19.12 21.50 -12.38
CA TRP A 524 -19.54 22.62 -11.53
C TRP A 524 -19.16 24.01 -12.08
N ASN A 525 -18.06 24.08 -12.83
CA ASN A 525 -17.53 25.29 -13.46
C ASN A 525 -17.99 25.44 -14.92
N GLY A 526 -19.07 24.75 -15.31
CA GLY A 526 -19.67 24.84 -16.64
C GLY A 526 -18.89 24.12 -17.75
N ALA A 527 -17.99 23.19 -17.43
CA ALA A 527 -17.27 22.40 -18.42
C ALA A 527 -18.24 21.72 -19.40
N SER A 528 -17.87 21.71 -20.70
CA SER A 528 -18.66 21.02 -21.73
C SER A 528 -18.60 19.50 -21.55
N ALA A 529 -19.59 18.77 -22.06
CA ALA A 529 -19.61 17.30 -22.02
C ALA A 529 -18.32 16.65 -22.59
N ALA A 530 -17.71 17.28 -23.60
CA ALA A 530 -16.43 16.84 -24.15
C ALA A 530 -15.25 17.12 -23.21
N ALA A 531 -15.24 18.25 -22.48
CA ALA A 531 -14.23 18.55 -21.47
C ALA A 531 -14.33 17.59 -20.26
N ILE A 532 -15.55 17.34 -19.77
CA ILE A 532 -15.83 16.36 -18.70
C ILE A 532 -15.36 14.96 -19.11
N ALA A 533 -15.69 14.51 -20.33
CA ALA A 533 -15.25 13.21 -20.83
C ALA A 533 -13.73 13.13 -21.07
N ASN A 534 -13.07 14.24 -21.41
CA ASN A 534 -11.61 14.34 -21.53
C ASN A 534 -10.92 14.35 -20.17
N ALA A 535 -11.51 14.94 -19.14
CA ALA A 535 -11.03 14.82 -17.76
C ALA A 535 -11.09 13.37 -17.30
N ALA A 536 -12.25 12.71 -17.44
CA ALA A 536 -12.41 11.29 -17.13
C ALA A 536 -11.45 10.37 -17.93
N ASN A 537 -11.04 10.77 -19.14
CA ASN A 537 -10.05 10.03 -19.93
C ASN A 537 -8.64 10.05 -19.31
N GLN A 538 -8.35 10.96 -18.37
CA GLN A 538 -7.05 11.02 -17.69
C GLN A 538 -6.92 9.93 -16.61
N LEU A 539 -8.03 9.46 -16.03
CA LEU A 539 -8.07 8.50 -14.92
C LEU A 539 -7.22 7.25 -15.15
N GLN A 540 -6.45 6.87 -14.13
CA GLN A 540 -5.64 5.67 -14.06
C GLN A 540 -6.19 4.72 -12.98
N ASN A 541 -5.66 3.48 -12.92
CA ASN A 541 -6.06 2.50 -11.90
C ASN A 541 -5.95 3.10 -10.47
N GLY A 542 -6.97 2.89 -9.64
CA GLY A 542 -7.06 3.41 -8.28
C GLY A 542 -7.56 4.86 -8.15
N GLN A 543 -7.60 5.64 -9.23
CA GLN A 543 -7.93 7.07 -9.17
C GLN A 543 -9.43 7.36 -9.09
N VAL A 544 -9.76 8.54 -8.55
CA VAL A 544 -11.12 9.02 -8.28
C VAL A 544 -11.40 10.32 -9.05
N ILE A 545 -12.56 10.45 -9.70
CA ILE A 545 -13.01 11.68 -10.37
C ILE A 545 -14.15 12.37 -9.61
N LEU A 546 -14.04 13.69 -9.45
CA LEU A 546 -15.15 14.57 -9.02
C LEU A 546 -16.07 14.92 -10.20
N MET A 547 -17.35 14.63 -10.04
CA MET A 547 -18.50 15.14 -10.79
C MET A 547 -19.63 15.40 -9.78
N HIS A 548 -20.75 15.97 -10.22
CA HIS A 548 -21.83 16.35 -9.32
C HIS A 548 -23.20 15.87 -9.82
N ASP A 549 -24.09 15.48 -8.90
CA ASP A 549 -25.51 15.25 -9.16
C ASP A 549 -26.30 16.51 -8.81
N GLY A 550 -26.98 17.10 -9.79
CA GLY A 550 -27.61 18.41 -9.65
C GLY A 550 -28.01 19.01 -10.99
N SER A 551 -27.94 20.33 -11.13
CA SER A 551 -28.28 21.03 -12.37
C SER A 551 -27.22 20.89 -13.49
N TYR A 552 -26.20 20.07 -13.29
CA TYR A 552 -25.01 19.92 -14.16
C TYR A 552 -25.29 19.04 -15.39
N THR A 553 -26.19 19.49 -16.27
CA THR A 553 -26.70 18.70 -17.42
C THR A 553 -25.64 18.29 -18.45
N ASN A 554 -24.49 18.97 -18.50
CA ASN A 554 -23.35 18.55 -19.31
C ASN A 554 -22.76 17.20 -18.84
N THR A 555 -22.82 16.89 -17.56
CA THR A 555 -22.35 15.61 -16.97
C THR A 555 -23.18 14.45 -17.49
N ASN A 556 -24.52 14.60 -17.56
CA ASN A 556 -25.42 13.63 -18.19
C ASN A 556 -25.02 13.32 -19.65
N SER A 557 -24.65 14.36 -20.40
CA SER A 557 -24.24 14.23 -21.80
C SER A 557 -22.84 13.61 -21.96
N ALA A 558 -22.00 13.64 -20.91
CA ALA A 558 -20.66 13.05 -20.94
C ALA A 558 -20.66 11.53 -20.67
N ILE A 559 -21.63 10.99 -19.94
CA ILE A 559 -21.65 9.59 -19.44
C ILE A 559 -21.32 8.54 -20.52
N ALA A 560 -21.90 8.67 -21.72
CA ALA A 560 -21.67 7.71 -22.80
C ALA A 560 -20.24 7.76 -23.38
N GLN A 561 -19.62 8.95 -23.41
CA GLN A 561 -18.23 9.10 -23.82
C GLN A 561 -17.27 8.64 -22.72
N ILE A 562 -17.57 8.93 -21.44
CA ILE A 562 -16.83 8.40 -20.28
C ILE A 562 -16.80 6.87 -20.34
N ALA A 563 -17.95 6.23 -20.53
CA ALA A 563 -18.04 4.78 -20.65
C ALA A 563 -17.27 4.21 -21.83
N THR A 564 -17.18 4.95 -22.93
CA THR A 564 -16.40 4.55 -24.11
C THR A 564 -14.90 4.70 -23.88
N ASN A 565 -14.47 5.80 -23.25
CA ASN A 565 -13.08 6.08 -22.89
C ASN A 565 -12.55 5.03 -21.89
N LEU A 566 -13.28 4.75 -20.81
CA LEU A 566 -12.86 3.78 -19.79
C LEU A 566 -12.75 2.36 -20.37
N ARG A 567 -13.75 1.89 -21.14
CA ARG A 567 -13.68 0.59 -21.84
C ARG A 567 -12.51 0.51 -22.82
N ALA A 568 -12.21 1.57 -23.57
CA ALA A 568 -11.07 1.62 -24.48
C ALA A 568 -9.71 1.53 -23.75
N LYS A 569 -9.64 1.96 -22.49
CA LYS A 569 -8.48 1.81 -21.60
C LYS A 569 -8.49 0.49 -20.81
N GLY A 570 -9.53 -0.34 -20.94
CA GLY A 570 -9.76 -1.52 -20.12
C GLY A 570 -10.05 -1.23 -18.65
N LEU A 571 -10.39 0.01 -18.28
CA LEU A 571 -10.69 0.43 -16.92
C LEU A 571 -12.19 0.24 -16.61
N CYS A 572 -12.49 -0.22 -15.42
CA CYS A 572 -13.85 -0.49 -14.95
C CYS A 572 -14.26 0.44 -13.80
N PRO A 573 -15.57 0.66 -13.57
CA PRO A 573 -16.05 1.31 -12.34
C PRO A 573 -15.67 0.48 -11.11
N GLY A 574 -15.11 1.13 -10.10
CA GLY A 574 -14.72 0.52 -8.83
C GLY A 574 -15.43 1.15 -7.65
N ARG A 575 -15.49 0.42 -6.53
CA ARG A 575 -15.89 0.99 -5.24
C ARG A 575 -14.70 1.69 -4.59
N ILE A 576 -14.94 2.69 -3.74
CA ILE A 576 -13.84 3.35 -3.02
C ILE A 576 -13.58 2.61 -1.71
N ASP A 577 -12.33 2.20 -1.52
CA ASP A 577 -11.89 1.49 -0.34
C ASP A 577 -11.73 2.43 0.88
N PRO A 578 -12.34 2.13 2.05
CA PRO A 578 -12.30 3.01 3.22
C PRO A 578 -10.99 3.01 4.00
N ASN A 579 -10.01 2.16 3.65
CA ASN A 579 -8.69 2.12 4.28
C ASN A 579 -7.67 2.95 3.47
N THR A 580 -7.71 2.84 2.15
CA THR A 580 -6.78 3.47 1.21
C THR A 580 -7.34 4.76 0.59
N GLY A 581 -8.66 4.89 0.44
CA GLY A 581 -9.31 5.98 -0.30
C GLY A 581 -9.16 5.86 -1.82
N ARG A 582 -8.75 4.68 -2.31
CA ARG A 582 -8.55 4.40 -3.74
C ARG A 582 -9.68 3.54 -4.30
N ALA A 583 -9.85 3.60 -5.61
CA ALA A 583 -10.82 2.79 -6.33
C ALA A 583 -10.31 1.34 -6.45
N VAL A 584 -11.13 0.39 -6.03
CA VAL A 584 -10.81 -1.05 -6.04
C VAL A 584 -11.91 -1.84 -6.74
N ALA A 585 -11.64 -3.12 -7.01
CA ALA A 585 -12.63 -4.05 -7.52
C ALA A 585 -13.89 -4.05 -6.63
N PRO A 586 -15.10 -4.00 -7.21
CA PRO A 586 -16.32 -4.29 -6.46
C PRO A 586 -16.19 -5.68 -5.82
N SER A 587 -16.42 -5.79 -4.51
CA SER A 587 -16.34 -7.07 -3.81
C SER A 587 -17.40 -8.02 -4.36
N SER A 588 -16.96 -9.17 -4.87
CA SER A 588 -17.85 -10.12 -5.55
C SER A 588 -18.82 -10.75 -4.54
N SER A 589 -20.06 -10.28 -4.52
CA SER A 589 -21.18 -10.92 -3.82
C SER A 589 -21.45 -12.29 -4.46
N GLY A 590 -20.76 -13.32 -3.97
CA GLY A 590 -20.75 -14.64 -4.58
C GLY A 590 -22.10 -15.36 -4.50
N GLY A 591 -22.53 -15.93 -5.62
CA GLY A 591 -23.52 -17.00 -5.68
C GLY A 591 -24.94 -16.65 -5.25
N SER A 592 -25.83 -16.44 -6.21
CA SER A 592 -27.29 -16.45 -5.97
C SER A 592 -27.76 -17.87 -5.59
N SER A 593 -27.63 -18.22 -4.32
CA SER A 593 -28.23 -19.44 -3.74
C SER A 593 -29.75 -19.31 -3.76
N SER A 594 -30.38 -19.95 -4.74
CA SER A 594 -31.83 -19.95 -4.90
C SER A 594 -32.53 -20.64 -3.73
N VAL A 595 -33.33 -19.89 -2.96
CA VAL A 595 -34.26 -20.44 -1.97
C VAL A 595 -35.66 -19.96 -2.35
N ALA A 596 -36.54 -20.90 -2.72
CA ALA A 596 -37.88 -20.59 -3.20
C ALA A 596 -38.80 -20.12 -2.06
N LEU A 597 -39.74 -19.21 -2.36
CA LEU A 597 -40.79 -18.85 -1.42
C LEU A 597 -41.81 -19.99 -1.26
N SER A 598 -42.08 -20.38 -0.02
CA SER A 598 -43.33 -21.05 0.37
C SER A 598 -43.87 -20.41 1.64
N SER A 599 -45.05 -19.79 1.56
CA SER A 599 -45.64 -18.98 2.63
C SER A 599 -46.52 -19.78 3.59
N SER A 600 -46.28 -19.68 4.90
CA SER A 600 -47.25 -20.09 5.92
C SER A 600 -47.07 -19.37 7.28
N SER A 601 -47.76 -18.23 7.38
CA SER A 601 -48.42 -17.66 8.58
C SER A 601 -48.15 -18.24 9.99
N ARG A 602 -47.86 -17.31 10.92
CA ARG A 602 -48.32 -17.24 12.34
C ARG A 602 -47.96 -18.40 13.29
N SER A 603 -47.20 -18.09 14.35
CA SER A 603 -47.75 -17.77 15.69
C SER A 603 -46.64 -17.55 16.72
N SER A 604 -46.92 -16.76 17.77
CA SER A 604 -46.02 -16.48 18.89
C SER A 604 -46.28 -17.36 20.11
N SER A 605 -45.24 -17.92 20.73
CA SER A 605 -45.25 -18.41 22.11
C SER A 605 -43.84 -18.36 22.71
N SER A 606 -43.75 -18.24 24.04
CA SER A 606 -42.53 -17.78 24.73
C SER A 606 -42.09 -18.69 25.88
N ALA A 607 -40.88 -19.24 25.79
CA ALA A 607 -40.05 -19.76 26.89
C ALA A 607 -38.61 -20.00 26.36
N GLY A 608 -37.53 -19.82 27.11
CA GLY A 608 -37.40 -19.21 28.44
C GLY A 608 -36.00 -19.42 29.02
N GLY A 609 -35.45 -18.41 29.71
CA GLY A 609 -34.28 -18.53 30.59
C GLY A 609 -32.89 -18.62 29.94
N ASN A 610 -32.11 -17.53 30.02
CA ASN A 610 -31.06 -17.46 31.06
C ASN A 610 -30.74 -15.99 31.41
N THR A 611 -30.13 -15.73 32.56
CA THR A 611 -29.95 -14.37 33.11
C THR A 611 -28.64 -13.71 32.69
N GLY A 612 -28.75 -12.59 31.98
CA GLY A 612 -27.67 -11.64 31.71
C GLY A 612 -28.23 -10.43 30.95
N GLY A 613 -28.08 -9.23 31.49
CA GLY A 613 -28.56 -8.01 30.83
C GLY A 613 -27.88 -7.79 29.48
N ASN A 614 -28.55 -7.09 28.56
CA ASN A 614 -28.06 -6.91 27.19
C ASN A 614 -26.98 -5.80 27.14
N CYS A 615 -25.87 -6.08 27.83
CA CYS A 615 -24.76 -5.16 28.06
C CYS A 615 -23.70 -5.28 26.95
N GLN A 616 -23.28 -4.13 26.44
CA GLN A 616 -22.23 -4.00 25.44
C GLN A 616 -21.19 -2.99 25.92
N CYS A 617 -19.96 -3.11 25.46
CA CYS A 617 -18.98 -2.06 25.64
C CYS A 617 -19.19 -0.97 24.60
N ASN A 618 -19.41 0.28 25.01
CA ASN A 618 -19.23 1.42 24.13
C ASN A 618 -17.74 1.79 24.12
N TRP A 619 -17.00 1.28 23.15
CA TRP A 619 -15.58 1.50 22.97
C TRP A 619 -15.37 2.58 21.90
N TRP A 620 -14.93 3.77 22.31
CA TRP A 620 -14.74 4.94 21.43
C TRP A 620 -15.91 5.18 20.45
N GLY A 621 -17.16 5.05 20.91
CA GLY A 621 -18.38 5.24 20.10
C GLY A 621 -18.87 4.01 19.33
N THR A 622 -18.17 2.86 19.42
CA THR A 622 -18.54 1.60 18.76
C THR A 622 -18.94 0.54 19.78
N PHE A 623 -20.07 -0.13 19.55
CA PHE A 623 -20.60 -1.14 20.48
C PHE A 623 -20.05 -2.55 20.23
N TYR A 624 -19.30 -3.08 21.20
CA TYR A 624 -18.75 -4.44 21.17
C TYR A 624 -19.43 -5.38 22.18
N PRO A 625 -19.51 -6.69 21.90
CA PRO A 625 -19.91 -7.68 22.90
C PRO A 625 -18.95 -7.70 24.10
N LEU A 626 -19.47 -7.95 25.30
CA LEU A 626 -18.64 -8.28 26.45
C LEU A 626 -18.22 -9.76 26.42
N CYS A 627 -16.98 -10.03 26.80
CA CYS A 627 -16.50 -11.40 27.03
C CYS A 627 -17.11 -11.96 28.33
N GLN A 628 -17.50 -13.22 28.30
CA GLN A 628 -18.10 -13.99 29.39
C GLN A 628 -17.05 -14.77 30.20
N THR A 629 -15.95 -15.17 29.56
CA THR A 629 -14.87 -15.96 30.17
C THR A 629 -13.58 -15.14 30.36
N GLN A 630 -13.30 -14.20 29.46
CA GLN A 630 -12.02 -13.49 29.46
C GLN A 630 -12.00 -12.30 30.45
N THR A 631 -11.07 -12.35 31.40
CA THR A 631 -10.98 -11.44 32.55
C THR A 631 -10.24 -10.14 32.28
N SER A 632 -9.46 -10.05 31.19
CA SER A 632 -8.76 -8.83 30.73
C SER A 632 -8.46 -8.90 29.23
N GLY A 633 -8.40 -7.74 28.58
CA GLY A 633 -8.06 -7.60 27.16
C GLY A 633 -9.24 -7.79 26.21
N TRP A 634 -8.89 -8.01 24.94
CA TRP A 634 -9.80 -8.41 23.87
C TRP A 634 -9.79 -9.94 23.70
N GLY A 635 -10.95 -10.51 23.42
CA GLY A 635 -11.16 -11.95 23.28
C GLY A 635 -11.98 -12.32 22.06
N TRP A 636 -12.14 -13.63 21.86
CA TRP A 636 -13.00 -14.20 20.82
C TRP A 636 -13.90 -15.27 21.43
N GLU A 637 -15.20 -14.97 21.52
CA GLU A 637 -16.20 -15.84 22.15
C GLU A 637 -17.49 -15.83 21.33
N ASN A 638 -18.18 -16.97 21.25
CA ASN A 638 -19.43 -17.10 20.49
C ASN A 638 -19.30 -16.63 19.02
N SER A 639 -18.17 -16.98 18.38
CA SER A 639 -17.84 -16.67 16.97
C SER A 639 -17.78 -15.18 16.62
N ARG A 640 -17.37 -14.33 17.57
CA ARG A 640 -17.17 -12.89 17.39
C ARG A 640 -16.12 -12.33 18.35
N SER A 641 -15.50 -11.22 17.99
CA SER A 641 -14.66 -10.44 18.91
C SER A 641 -15.48 -9.91 20.08
N CYS A 642 -14.90 -9.93 21.26
CA CYS A 642 -15.46 -9.37 22.50
C CYS A 642 -14.38 -8.61 23.28
N ILE A 643 -14.79 -7.79 24.25
CA ILE A 643 -13.90 -7.09 25.17
C ILE A 643 -14.27 -7.43 26.61
N SER A 644 -13.28 -7.58 27.50
CA SER A 644 -13.57 -7.82 28.92
C SER A 644 -14.22 -6.59 29.57
N THR A 645 -15.11 -6.81 30.54
CA THR A 645 -15.71 -5.75 31.37
C THR A 645 -14.65 -4.86 32.03
N SER A 646 -13.52 -5.44 32.45
CA SER A 646 -12.38 -4.74 33.05
C SER A 646 -11.68 -3.80 32.07
N THR A 647 -11.44 -4.22 30.83
CA THR A 647 -10.78 -3.40 29.81
C THR A 647 -11.71 -2.34 29.27
N CYS A 648 -12.99 -2.69 29.06
CA CYS A 648 -14.02 -1.72 28.67
C CYS A 648 -14.09 -0.52 29.63
N ASN A 649 -14.04 -0.79 30.94
CA ASN A 649 -14.14 0.24 31.99
C ASN A 649 -12.76 0.81 32.44
N SER A 650 -11.64 0.39 31.83
CA SER A 650 -10.30 0.92 32.19
C SER A 650 -9.89 2.17 31.40
N GLN A 651 -10.73 2.63 30.47
CA GLN A 651 -10.46 3.84 29.69
C GLN A 651 -10.85 5.10 30.47
N GLY A 652 -10.19 6.21 30.14
CA GLY A 652 -10.59 7.53 30.61
C GLY A 652 -11.97 7.94 30.09
N THR A 653 -12.55 8.97 30.71
CA THR A 653 -13.90 9.48 30.43
C THR A 653 -14.12 9.73 28.94
N GLY A 654 -14.98 8.93 28.31
CA GLY A 654 -15.31 9.00 26.87
C GLY A 654 -14.61 7.98 25.97
N GLY A 655 -13.55 7.30 26.43
CA GLY A 655 -12.86 6.27 25.65
C GLY A 655 -13.49 4.87 25.75
N GLY A 656 -14.22 4.59 26.82
CA GLY A 656 -14.83 3.29 27.08
C GLY A 656 -15.94 3.36 28.13
N GLY A 657 -16.75 2.32 28.21
CA GLY A 657 -17.73 2.13 29.27
C GLY A 657 -18.76 1.05 28.94
N VAL A 658 -19.10 0.22 29.93
CA VAL A 658 -20.20 -0.75 29.78
C VAL A 658 -21.54 -0.03 29.77
N VAL A 659 -22.32 -0.24 28.71
CA VAL A 659 -23.69 0.25 28.56
C VAL A 659 -24.62 -0.96 28.57
N CYS A 660 -25.55 -1.00 29.52
CA CYS A 660 -26.60 -2.01 29.59
C CYS A 660 -27.95 -1.40 29.20
N ASN A 661 -28.74 -2.16 28.44
CA ASN A 661 -30.15 -1.91 28.18
C ASN A 661 -31.01 -2.55 29.28
#